data_AF-A0A8I1XYP3-F1
#
_entry.id   AF-A0A8I1XYP3-F1
#
_cell.length_a   1.000
_cell.length_b   1.000
_cell.length_c   1.000
_cell.angle_alpha   90.00
_cell.angle_beta   90.00
_cell.angle_gamma   90.00
#
_symmetry.space_group_name_H-M   'P 1'
#
loop_
_entity.id
_entity.type
_entity.pdbx_description
1 polymer ?
#
loop_
_entity_poly.entity_id
_entity_poly.type
_entity_poly.pdbx_seq_one_letter_code
_entity_poly.pdbx_strand_id
1 'polypeptide(L)'
;MKQDRQKQAGSHTGMSKGHEADELNKLLSLWLHSSIRVMDVRHIRLEPEALLQPYRLPAQAFVFVLQGSVRLDGDWKDTPHSGYVLHGSKGFELNMKPSQYGIEYILVLYKATSLSGHTMYNHPSIAHGFVPPYPVILYQKLQLLEYAWQDHEALSKIQAQGRFYDFAYECMRQLQEPKARTSARDIVTQAIRFMQDHYAESITLERLAGLLECSPRHLTRLFKKQTDCSPIMYLIQLRMDKAKELLRKTDATLQDIAVSVGYPDVYFFSRAFKKYTGVSPVHYRDSLYSSAFVRDTSLDNPLSMSECSIDSASGALHTVIEDNNHYQNHDEGILRMNRNAKHSMAFILLLSFTLLLSACSGTSSPAATDGASQGNNNTSAEPTSQERVLKDALGHEVKVPAQPQRVIASYLEDHLVALGVKPVAQWSVGKNSVQGYLQKELKDVPTIASDLPFEAVLNFKPDLIIMDSASMVEGDKYNQYSKIAPTYVVGSNMNNDWREELLTVGEVLNKSNEAKQALSNYDKKAAEAKAKLSQTVGQKTAAALWVTDKNVYVVNQNLSSGDVLYKDLGFKIPQVVQEISKTAKANWSNLSLEKLAELDADYIFIVNSKNVSKEDIVKDPVWAGIPAVKEGRVYDFGKDSSWLYTGTIANSQMIDDVLKNVTK
;
A
#
# COMPACT_ATOMS: atom_id res chain seq x y z
N MET A 1 65.95 24.51 25.37
CA MET A 1 64.70 23.78 25.69
C MET A 1 63.50 24.13 24.79
N LYS A 2 63.70 24.56 23.53
CA LYS A 2 62.60 24.79 22.56
C LYS A 2 62.78 24.01 21.24
N GLN A 3 63.73 23.07 21.17
CA GLN A 3 64.00 22.26 19.96
C GLN A 3 63.69 20.76 20.10
N ASP A 4 63.32 20.27 21.29
CA ASP A 4 63.00 18.83 21.49
C ASP A 4 61.51 18.48 21.45
N ARG A 5 60.60 19.46 21.30
CA ARG A 5 59.16 19.17 21.11
C ARG A 5 58.71 19.00 19.66
N GLN A 6 59.60 19.23 18.69
CA GLN A 6 59.29 19.06 17.27
C GLN A 6 59.68 17.70 16.68
N LYS A 7 60.27 16.79 17.47
CA LYS A 7 60.63 15.42 17.04
C LYS A 7 59.67 14.31 17.51
N GLN A 8 58.59 14.64 18.21
CA GLN A 8 57.52 13.67 18.59
C GLN A 8 56.19 13.88 17.85
N ALA A 9 56.18 14.67 16.78
CA ALA A 9 55.00 14.89 15.92
C ALA A 9 55.12 14.21 14.53
N GLY A 10 55.98 13.19 14.40
CA GLY A 10 56.36 12.60 13.12
C GLY A 10 56.28 11.08 13.01
N SER A 11 55.55 10.37 13.89
CA SER A 11 55.51 8.89 13.86
C SER A 11 54.13 8.25 14.09
N HIS A 12 53.04 8.90 13.68
CA HIS A 12 51.72 8.25 13.61
C HIS A 12 51.06 8.42 12.23
N THR A 13 51.84 8.18 11.18
CA THR A 13 51.30 7.91 9.84
C THR A 13 51.39 6.41 9.58
N GLY A 14 50.24 5.75 9.61
CA GLY A 14 50.07 4.36 9.15
C GLY A 14 49.86 3.34 10.26
N MET A 15 48.71 3.38 10.96
CA MET A 15 48.18 2.16 11.57
C MET A 15 47.90 1.15 10.45
N SER A 16 48.58 0.01 10.51
CA SER A 16 48.37 -1.13 9.61
C SER A 16 46.90 -1.55 9.64
N LYS A 17 46.31 -1.89 8.47
CA LYS A 17 44.95 -2.45 8.35
C LYS A 17 44.69 -3.65 9.29
N GLY A 18 45.73 -4.38 9.70
CA GLY A 18 45.62 -5.49 10.64
C GLY A 18 45.31 -5.06 12.08
N HIS A 19 45.75 -3.88 12.52
CA HIS A 19 45.57 -3.43 13.89
C HIS A 19 44.15 -2.89 14.16
N GLU A 20 43.56 -2.21 13.17
CA GLU A 20 42.18 -1.68 13.23
C GLU A 20 41.14 -2.83 13.24
N ALA A 21 41.42 -3.93 12.53
CA ALA A 21 40.60 -5.14 12.54
C ALA A 21 40.66 -5.91 13.89
N ASP A 22 41.86 -5.99 14.49
CA ASP A 22 42.05 -6.66 15.79
C ASP A 22 41.37 -5.92 16.95
N GLU A 23 41.37 -4.58 16.96
CA GLU A 23 40.65 -3.78 17.96
C GLU A 23 39.13 -3.91 17.84
N LEU A 24 38.61 -3.98 16.62
CA LEU A 24 37.19 -4.17 16.36
C LEU A 24 36.73 -5.59 16.75
N ASN A 25 37.53 -6.61 16.48
CA ASN A 25 37.24 -7.98 16.92
C ASN A 25 37.23 -8.10 18.45
N LYS A 26 38.14 -7.38 19.15
CA LYS A 26 38.10 -7.26 20.61
C LYS A 26 36.81 -6.58 21.07
N LEU A 27 36.42 -5.46 20.44
CA LEU A 27 35.16 -4.77 20.75
C LEU A 27 33.95 -5.71 20.58
N LEU A 28 33.88 -6.44 19.48
CA LEU A 28 32.79 -7.40 19.22
C LEU A 28 32.75 -8.52 20.26
N SER A 29 33.91 -9.07 20.63
CA SER A 29 34.01 -10.07 21.70
C SER A 29 33.52 -9.51 23.04
N LEU A 30 33.82 -8.25 23.37
CA LEU A 30 33.31 -7.61 24.59
C LEU A 30 31.78 -7.45 24.57
N TRP A 31 31.20 -7.08 23.43
CA TRP A 31 29.75 -6.93 23.29
C TRP A 31 29.01 -8.26 23.40
N LEU A 32 29.57 -9.35 22.87
CA LEU A 32 28.99 -10.70 22.99
C LEU A 32 28.95 -11.21 24.44
N HIS A 33 29.89 -10.78 25.28
CA HIS A 33 29.97 -11.20 26.69
C HIS A 33 29.45 -10.15 27.69
N SER A 34 28.68 -9.16 27.19
CA SER A 34 28.13 -8.08 28.00
C SER A 34 26.61 -8.08 28.03
N SER A 35 26.04 -7.90 29.21
CA SER A 35 24.66 -7.42 29.34
C SER A 35 24.63 -5.90 29.09
N ILE A 36 23.81 -5.46 28.14
CA ILE A 36 23.66 -4.04 27.83
C ILE A 36 22.29 -3.56 28.28
N ARG A 37 22.25 -2.37 28.88
CA ARG A 37 21.03 -1.68 29.27
C ARG A 37 21.01 -0.27 28.68
N VAL A 38 19.99 0.05 27.89
CA VAL A 38 19.74 1.42 27.44
C VAL A 38 19.33 2.27 28.65
N MET A 39 20.00 3.40 28.82
CA MET A 39 19.77 4.32 29.93
C MET A 39 18.94 5.53 29.53
N ASP A 40 19.18 6.06 28.33
CA ASP A 40 18.48 7.24 27.83
C ASP A 40 18.62 7.38 26.30
N VAL A 41 17.61 7.97 25.67
CA VAL A 41 17.62 8.35 24.25
C VAL A 41 17.05 9.74 24.14
N ARG A 42 17.82 10.67 23.56
CA ARG A 42 17.44 12.08 23.44
C ARG A 42 17.70 12.60 22.05
N HIS A 43 16.70 13.25 21.46
CA HIS A 43 16.87 14.11 20.30
C HIS A 43 17.03 15.55 20.79
N ILE A 44 18.18 16.15 20.49
CA ILE A 44 18.57 17.47 20.98
C ILE A 44 18.71 18.40 19.78
N ARG A 45 17.99 19.53 19.82
CA ARG A 45 18.10 20.65 18.88
C ARG A 45 18.43 21.92 19.65
N LEU A 46 19.46 22.63 19.20
CA LEU A 46 19.97 23.86 19.81
C LEU A 46 20.10 24.93 18.73
N GLU A 47 19.57 26.12 19.01
CA GLU A 47 19.65 27.28 18.11
C GLU A 47 21.10 27.79 17.92
N PRO A 48 21.41 28.51 16.83
CA PRO A 48 22.76 29.00 16.54
C PRO A 48 23.39 29.82 17.68
N GLU A 49 22.58 30.59 18.41
CA GLU A 49 23.01 31.49 19.49
C GLU A 49 23.06 30.82 20.87
N ALA A 50 22.78 29.52 20.96
CA ALA A 50 22.77 28.80 22.24
C ALA A 50 24.16 28.80 22.89
N LEU A 51 24.21 29.08 24.21
CA LEU A 51 25.43 28.92 25.00
C LEU A 51 25.72 27.44 25.20
N LEU A 52 26.74 26.93 24.49
CA LEU A 52 27.14 25.53 24.56
C LEU A 52 28.17 25.34 25.67
N GLN A 53 27.82 24.52 26.66
CA GLN A 53 28.79 24.01 27.63
C GLN A 53 29.25 22.61 27.23
N PRO A 54 30.53 22.25 27.49
CA PRO A 54 30.99 20.87 27.31
C PRO A 54 30.09 19.91 28.10
N TYR A 55 29.56 18.89 27.42
CA TYR A 55 28.72 17.89 28.05
C TYR A 55 29.53 16.64 28.36
N ARG A 56 29.78 16.39 29.65
CA ARG A 56 30.52 15.21 30.09
C ARG A 56 29.61 13.99 30.13
N LEU A 57 29.95 12.95 29.37
CA LEU A 57 29.15 11.74 29.23
C LEU A 57 29.00 11.00 30.57
N PRO A 58 27.77 10.79 31.08
CA PRO A 58 27.55 10.11 32.36
C PRO A 58 27.67 8.58 32.28
N ALA A 59 27.58 8.02 31.07
CA ALA A 59 27.64 6.60 30.75
C ALA A 59 28.30 6.40 29.36
N GLN A 60 28.29 5.17 28.84
CA GLN A 60 28.66 4.96 27.43
C GLN A 60 27.61 5.60 26.53
N ALA A 61 28.03 6.16 25.40
CA ALA A 61 27.16 6.90 24.52
C ALA A 61 27.44 6.65 23.04
N PHE A 62 26.36 6.61 22.24
CA PHE A 62 26.41 6.93 20.83
C PHE A 62 25.85 8.34 20.60
N VAL A 63 26.48 9.10 19.70
CA VAL A 63 26.00 10.40 19.24
C VAL A 63 25.92 10.38 17.73
N PHE A 64 24.74 10.66 17.19
CA PHE A 64 24.51 10.79 15.76
C PHE A 64 24.26 12.26 15.42
N VAL A 65 25.15 12.86 14.63
CA VAL A 65 25.09 14.30 14.31
C VAL A 65 24.20 14.52 13.10
N LEU A 66 23.09 15.22 13.28
CA LEU A 66 22.17 15.62 12.19
C LEU A 66 22.56 16.97 11.60
N GLN A 67 23.02 17.90 12.44
CA GLN A 67 23.38 19.26 12.03
C GLN A 67 24.43 19.85 12.96
N GLY A 68 25.29 20.72 12.42
CA GLY A 68 26.42 21.28 13.16
C GLY A 68 27.61 20.33 13.26
N SER A 69 28.49 20.61 14.22
CA SER A 69 29.70 19.81 14.47
C SER A 69 29.76 19.44 15.94
N VAL A 70 29.84 18.14 16.23
CA VAL A 70 30.02 17.59 17.58
C VAL A 70 31.31 16.78 17.60
N ARG A 71 32.12 16.94 18.65
CA ARG A 71 33.40 16.25 18.83
C ARG A 71 33.50 15.65 20.22
N LEU A 72 34.24 14.55 20.34
CA LEU A 72 34.68 14.01 21.63
C LEU A 72 36.13 14.43 21.88
N ASP A 73 36.47 14.73 23.14
CA ASP A 73 37.87 14.94 23.51
C ASP A 73 38.72 13.70 23.22
N GLY A 74 39.82 13.88 22.47
CA GLY A 74 40.68 12.77 22.01
C GLY A 74 40.43 12.31 20.57
N ASP A 75 39.43 12.86 19.87
CA ASP A 75 39.19 12.60 18.45
C ASP A 75 39.87 13.69 17.58
N TRP A 76 40.96 13.34 16.89
CA TRP A 76 41.74 14.28 16.07
C TRP A 76 41.59 14.06 14.55
N LYS A 77 40.61 13.27 14.10
CA LYS A 77 40.42 13.00 12.66
C LYS A 77 39.07 13.51 12.14
N ASP A 78 39.19 14.31 11.08
CA ASP A 78 38.13 14.91 10.26
C ASP A 78 37.19 15.89 10.99
N THR A 79 36.78 16.96 10.30
CA THR A 79 35.78 17.91 10.80
C THR A 79 34.41 17.23 10.79
N PRO A 80 33.82 16.90 11.95
CA PRO A 80 32.53 16.22 11.97
C PRO A 80 31.46 17.14 11.41
N HIS A 81 30.68 16.61 10.49
CA HIS A 81 29.56 17.24 9.81
C HIS A 81 28.33 16.33 9.90
N SER A 82 27.20 16.76 9.36
CA SER A 82 25.97 15.95 9.30
C SER A 82 26.23 14.52 8.80
N GLY A 83 25.63 13.54 9.49
CA GLY A 83 25.75 12.11 9.25
C GLY A 83 26.89 11.43 10.02
N TYR A 84 27.67 12.15 10.83
CA TYR A 84 28.78 11.58 11.60
C TYR A 84 28.29 10.83 12.86
N VAL A 85 28.93 9.70 13.18
CA VAL A 85 28.65 8.90 14.37
C VAL A 85 29.85 8.94 15.30
N LEU A 86 29.59 9.28 16.56
CA LEU A 86 30.57 9.23 17.65
C LEU A 86 30.16 8.15 18.63
N HIS A 87 31.12 7.37 19.09
CA HIS A 87 30.98 6.50 20.26
C HIS A 87 31.98 6.93 21.32
N GLY A 88 31.54 7.04 22.56
CA GLY A 88 32.39 7.46 23.67
C GLY A 88 32.00 6.79 24.98
N SER A 89 32.99 6.54 25.84
CA SER A 89 32.75 5.99 27.18
C SER A 89 32.41 7.08 28.19
N LYS A 90 31.93 6.66 29.37
CA LYS A 90 31.73 7.54 30.51
C LYS A 90 32.95 8.42 30.77
N GLY A 91 32.73 9.72 30.96
CA GLY A 91 33.75 10.69 31.33
C GLY A 91 34.34 11.51 30.18
N PHE A 92 34.15 11.11 28.91
CA PHE A 92 34.50 11.91 27.75
C PHE A 92 33.61 13.15 27.62
N GLU A 93 34.14 14.24 27.09
CA GLU A 93 33.40 15.50 26.91
C GLU A 93 32.98 15.71 25.46
N LEU A 94 31.70 16.00 25.26
CA LEU A 94 31.14 16.44 23.98
C LEU A 94 31.34 17.94 23.82
N ASN A 95 32.18 18.30 22.85
CA ASN A 95 32.43 19.66 22.42
C ASN A 95 31.63 19.97 21.15
N MET A 96 30.83 21.01 21.21
CA MET A 96 29.82 21.32 20.20
C MET A 96 30.13 22.66 19.52
N LYS A 97 29.98 22.73 18.19
CA LYS A 97 30.11 23.96 17.41
C LYS A 97 28.88 24.15 16.50
N PRO A 98 28.12 25.23 16.65
CA PRO A 98 26.90 25.45 15.89
C PRO A 98 27.19 25.79 14.44
N SER A 99 26.31 25.33 13.56
CA SER A 99 26.25 25.81 12.18
C SER A 99 25.41 27.08 12.10
N GLN A 100 25.26 27.65 10.89
CA GLN A 100 24.34 28.77 10.63
C GLN A 100 22.86 28.47 10.96
N TYR A 101 22.53 27.19 11.16
CA TYR A 101 21.20 26.71 11.50
C TYR A 101 21.16 26.04 12.89
N GLY A 102 22.22 26.19 13.70
CA GLY A 102 22.32 25.56 15.02
C GLY A 102 22.97 24.19 15.01
N ILE A 103 22.64 23.38 16.01
CA ILE A 103 23.12 22.00 16.23
C ILE A 103 21.93 21.08 16.43
N GLU A 104 21.99 19.91 15.80
CA GLU A 104 21.01 18.85 16.02
C GLU A 104 21.72 17.50 16.08
N TYR A 105 21.42 16.71 17.11
CA TYR A 105 21.97 15.36 17.25
C TYR A 105 21.07 14.47 18.10
N ILE A 106 21.22 13.16 17.93
CA ILE A 106 20.61 12.14 18.78
C ILE A 106 21.69 11.57 19.70
N LEU A 107 21.41 11.53 21.00
CA LEU A 107 22.26 10.97 22.05
C LEU A 107 21.60 9.70 22.61
N VAL A 108 22.32 8.58 22.55
CA VAL A 108 21.90 7.30 23.12
C VAL A 108 22.87 6.91 24.22
N LEU A 109 22.41 6.91 25.47
CA LEU A 109 23.18 6.49 26.63
C LEU A 109 22.88 5.02 26.97
N TYR A 110 23.92 4.25 27.26
CA TYR A 110 23.78 2.86 27.68
C TYR A 110 24.84 2.46 28.70
N LYS A 111 24.58 1.34 29.38
CA LYS A 111 25.50 0.70 30.32
C LYS A 111 25.78 -0.74 29.88
N ALA A 112 27.05 -1.07 29.67
CA ALA A 112 27.49 -2.46 29.49
C ALA A 112 28.01 -3.03 30.81
N THR A 113 27.59 -4.25 31.16
CA THR A 113 28.04 -4.99 32.34
C THR A 113 28.44 -6.40 31.91
N SER A 114 29.70 -6.80 32.16
CA SER A 114 30.20 -8.13 31.81
C SER A 114 29.41 -9.25 32.51
N LEU A 115 29.15 -10.34 31.79
CA LEU A 115 28.48 -11.53 32.31
C LEU A 115 29.43 -12.48 33.08
N SER A 116 30.74 -12.34 32.91
CA SER A 116 31.75 -13.24 33.51
C SER A 116 32.11 -12.91 34.98
N GLY A 117 31.32 -12.08 35.66
CA GLY A 117 31.57 -11.64 37.05
C GLY A 117 32.81 -10.76 37.24
N HIS A 118 33.67 -10.67 36.24
CA HIS A 118 34.80 -9.74 36.22
C HIS A 118 34.24 -8.34 35.92
N THR A 119 34.47 -7.41 36.84
CA THR A 119 34.27 -6.00 36.56
C THR A 119 35.15 -5.66 35.37
N MET A 120 34.53 -5.36 34.23
CA MET A 120 35.23 -4.89 33.04
C MET A 120 35.72 -3.47 33.31
N TYR A 121 36.77 -3.35 34.12
CA TYR A 121 37.58 -2.15 34.16
C TYR A 121 38.27 -2.08 32.80
N ASN A 122 37.91 -1.05 32.04
CA ASN A 122 38.40 -0.75 30.70
C ASN A 122 37.78 -1.60 29.59
N HIS A 123 36.49 -1.37 29.30
CA HIS A 123 36.16 -1.13 27.89
C HIS A 123 37.18 -0.06 27.46
N PRO A 124 38.08 -0.33 26.49
CA PRO A 124 39.12 0.62 26.16
C PRO A 124 38.42 1.96 25.92
N SER A 125 38.90 2.99 26.60
CA SER A 125 38.39 4.36 26.57
C SER A 125 38.65 4.91 25.17
N ILE A 126 37.85 4.43 24.23
CA ILE A 126 37.93 4.72 22.82
C ILE A 126 36.78 5.69 22.57
N ALA A 127 37.13 6.95 22.37
CA ALA A 127 36.31 7.81 21.55
C ALA A 127 36.59 7.42 20.10
N HIS A 128 35.56 6.99 19.38
CA HIS A 128 35.68 6.69 17.96
C HIS A 128 34.63 7.47 17.18
N GLY A 129 35.11 8.30 16.25
CA GLY A 129 34.31 8.98 15.26
C GLY A 129 34.41 8.29 13.90
N PHE A 130 33.30 8.17 13.18
CA PHE A 130 33.34 7.77 11.78
C PHE A 130 32.23 8.39 10.94
N VAL A 131 32.51 8.51 9.65
CA VAL A 131 31.51 8.76 8.62
C VAL A 131 30.94 7.40 8.19
N PRO A 132 29.72 7.02 8.60
CA PRO A 132 29.07 5.83 8.10
C PRO A 132 28.91 5.92 6.57
N PRO A 133 29.18 4.85 5.81
CA PRO A 133 28.92 4.86 4.37
C PRO A 133 27.41 4.94 4.03
N TYR A 134 26.53 4.56 4.97
CA TYR A 134 25.06 4.58 4.82
C TYR A 134 24.41 5.28 6.04
N PRO A 135 24.54 6.61 6.19
CA PRO A 135 24.06 7.36 7.35
C PRO A 135 22.55 7.32 7.53
N VAL A 136 21.80 7.25 6.42
CA VAL A 136 20.32 7.27 6.42
C VAL A 136 19.74 6.06 7.16
N ILE A 137 20.34 4.88 6.98
CA ILE A 137 19.89 3.63 7.63
C ILE A 137 20.08 3.74 9.15
N LEU A 138 21.20 4.30 9.59
CA LEU A 138 21.46 4.53 11.01
C LEU A 138 20.48 5.51 11.62
N TYR A 139 20.18 6.61 10.92
CA TYR A 139 19.18 7.57 11.36
C TYR A 139 17.79 6.93 11.54
N GLN A 140 17.35 6.08 10.61
CA GLN A 140 16.06 5.40 10.72
C GLN A 140 15.99 4.43 11.91
N LYS A 141 17.06 3.66 12.13
CA LYS A 141 17.17 2.80 13.33
C LYS A 141 17.10 3.63 14.61
N LEU A 142 17.71 4.82 14.62
CA LEU A 142 17.61 5.76 15.73
C LEU A 142 16.20 6.33 15.92
N GLN A 143 15.48 6.65 14.85
CA GLN A 143 14.09 7.12 14.95
C GLN A 143 13.18 6.06 15.57
N LEU A 144 13.34 4.79 15.17
CA LEU A 144 12.59 3.68 15.76
C LEU A 144 12.96 3.44 17.23
N LEU A 145 14.24 3.58 17.57
CA LEU A 145 14.71 3.52 18.96
C LEU A 145 14.13 4.66 19.80
N GLU A 146 14.16 5.88 19.27
CA GLU A 146 13.60 7.06 19.94
C GLU A 146 12.10 6.91 20.17
N TYR A 147 11.35 6.54 19.13
CA TYR A 147 9.91 6.32 19.23
C TYR A 147 9.57 5.30 20.32
N ALA A 148 10.28 4.16 20.35
CA ALA A 148 10.08 3.15 21.38
C ALA A 148 10.52 3.62 22.79
N TRP A 149 11.46 4.56 22.88
CA TRP A 149 11.94 5.12 24.15
C TRP A 149 11.01 6.19 24.73
N GLN A 150 10.38 6.99 23.87
CA GLN A 150 9.42 8.03 24.28
C GLN A 150 8.15 7.43 24.90
N ASP A 151 7.79 6.21 24.49
CA ASP A 151 6.70 5.46 25.11
C ASP A 151 7.13 4.92 26.48
N HIS A 152 6.48 5.41 27.54
CA HIS A 152 6.85 5.13 28.92
C HIS A 152 6.39 3.76 29.43
N GLU A 153 5.70 2.97 28.60
CA GLU A 153 5.26 1.62 28.94
C GLU A 153 6.44 0.64 29.12
N ALA A 154 6.29 -0.32 30.03
CA ALA A 154 7.32 -1.34 30.28
C ALA A 154 7.62 -2.19 29.04
N LEU A 155 6.60 -2.48 28.22
CA LEU A 155 6.74 -3.22 26.97
C LEU A 155 7.61 -2.45 25.96
N SER A 156 7.41 -1.14 25.87
CA SER A 156 8.14 -0.26 24.94
C SER A 156 9.61 -0.11 25.32
N LYS A 157 9.96 -0.23 26.61
CA LYS A 157 11.36 -0.34 27.06
C LYS A 157 12.05 -1.63 26.57
N ILE A 158 11.32 -2.75 26.52
CA ILE A 158 11.85 -4.01 25.94
C ILE A 158 12.09 -3.81 24.44
N GLN A 159 11.14 -3.16 23.76
CA GLN A 159 11.28 -2.83 22.35
C GLN A 159 12.50 -1.92 22.10
N ALA A 160 12.65 -0.84 22.88
CA ALA A 160 13.79 0.07 22.78
C ALA A 160 15.13 -0.65 22.99
N GLN A 161 15.21 -1.56 23.97
CA GLN A 161 16.39 -2.39 24.17
C GLN A 161 16.72 -3.24 22.94
N GLY A 162 15.72 -3.85 22.30
CA GLY A 162 15.90 -4.59 21.04
C GLY A 162 16.34 -3.68 19.87
N ARG A 163 15.72 -2.51 19.71
CA ARG A 163 16.08 -1.51 18.69
C ARG A 163 17.49 -0.97 18.87
N PHE A 164 17.96 -0.85 20.11
CA PHE A 164 19.34 -0.47 20.39
C PHE A 164 20.34 -1.51 19.88
N TYR A 165 20.10 -2.80 20.08
CA TYR A 165 20.98 -3.85 19.56
C TYR A 165 21.04 -3.82 18.03
N ASP A 166 19.91 -3.61 17.36
CA ASP A 166 19.86 -3.46 15.91
C ASP A 166 20.66 -2.24 15.42
N PHE A 167 20.51 -1.08 16.09
CA PHE A 167 21.31 0.11 15.80
C PHE A 167 22.82 -0.11 16.02
N ALA A 168 23.20 -0.72 17.15
CA ALA A 168 24.59 -0.97 17.49
C ALA A 168 25.26 -1.96 16.52
N TYR A 169 24.56 -3.03 16.14
CA TYR A 169 25.00 -3.97 15.11
C TYR A 169 25.28 -3.25 13.78
N GLU A 170 24.35 -2.41 13.34
CA GLU A 170 24.51 -1.69 12.07
C GLU A 170 25.68 -0.70 12.10
N CYS A 171 25.93 -0.04 13.24
CA CYS A 171 27.12 0.78 13.44
C CYS A 171 28.40 -0.03 13.23
N MET A 172 28.51 -1.19 13.91
CA MET A 172 29.69 -2.05 13.82
C MET A 172 29.89 -2.65 12.43
N ARG A 173 28.80 -3.05 11.76
CA ARG A 173 28.84 -3.56 10.39
C ARG A 173 29.38 -2.51 9.42
N GLN A 174 28.93 -1.27 9.54
CA GLN A 174 29.40 -0.15 8.69
C GLN A 174 30.83 0.27 9.02
N LEU A 175 31.28 0.10 10.27
CA LEU A 175 32.68 0.28 10.67
C LEU A 175 33.61 -0.75 10.01
N GLN A 176 33.13 -1.96 9.73
CA GLN A 176 33.91 -3.01 9.05
C GLN A 176 34.02 -2.81 7.53
N GLU A 177 33.20 -1.97 6.91
CA GLU A 177 33.22 -1.81 5.46
C GLU A 177 34.51 -1.10 4.99
N PRO A 178 35.20 -1.60 3.95
CA PRO A 178 36.41 -0.96 3.44
C PRO A 178 36.16 0.50 3.06
N LYS A 179 36.98 1.43 3.57
CA LYS A 179 36.99 2.87 3.23
C LYS A 179 37.17 3.16 1.72
N ALA A 180 37.34 2.13 0.89
CA ALA A 180 37.62 2.20 -0.55
C ALA A 180 36.33 2.02 -1.38
N ARG A 181 35.46 3.04 -1.38
CA ARG A 181 34.52 3.34 -2.50
C ARG A 181 33.73 4.65 -2.29
N THR A 182 34.26 5.59 -1.53
CA THR A 182 33.63 6.90 -1.32
C THR A 182 33.86 7.83 -2.54
N SER A 183 33.36 7.42 -3.70
CA SER A 183 32.75 8.39 -4.61
C SER A 183 31.54 8.97 -3.89
N ALA A 184 31.21 10.24 -4.15
CA ALA A 184 30.04 10.94 -3.59
C ALA A 184 28.87 9.98 -3.39
N ARG A 185 28.63 9.59 -2.12
CA ARG A 185 27.60 8.72 -1.55
C ARG A 185 26.92 7.82 -2.59
N ASP A 186 27.19 6.52 -2.62
CA ASP A 186 26.51 5.62 -3.57
C ASP A 186 25.01 5.53 -3.27
N ILE A 187 24.26 6.48 -3.84
CA ILE A 187 22.82 6.68 -3.68
C ILE A 187 22.08 5.39 -4.07
N VAL A 188 22.59 4.64 -5.05
CA VAL A 188 21.96 3.40 -5.52
C VAL A 188 22.13 2.30 -4.48
N THR A 189 23.34 2.10 -3.95
CA THR A 189 23.54 1.08 -2.90
C THR A 189 22.75 1.42 -1.63
N GLN A 190 22.64 2.70 -1.24
CA GLN A 190 21.76 3.13 -0.15
C GLN A 190 20.28 2.85 -0.46
N ALA A 191 19.82 3.14 -1.68
CA ALA A 191 18.45 2.86 -2.11
C ALA A 191 18.15 1.35 -2.08
N ILE A 192 19.07 0.51 -2.56
CA ILE A 192 18.93 -0.95 -2.53
C ILE A 192 18.80 -1.45 -1.10
N ARG A 193 19.70 -1.04 -0.20
CA ARG A 193 19.67 -1.47 1.20
C ARG A 193 18.39 -1.04 1.90
N PHE A 194 17.97 0.21 1.70
CA PHE A 194 16.70 0.68 2.23
C PHE A 194 15.52 -0.16 1.73
N MET A 195 15.47 -0.47 0.42
CA MET A 195 14.44 -1.34 -0.12
C MET A 195 14.52 -2.76 0.44
N GLN A 196 15.71 -3.29 0.72
CA GLN A 196 15.91 -4.60 1.34
C GLN A 196 15.42 -4.67 2.79
N ASP A 197 15.57 -3.60 3.57
CA ASP A 197 15.14 -3.57 4.96
C ASP A 197 13.65 -3.23 5.11
N HIS A 198 13.09 -2.48 4.16
CA HIS A 198 11.74 -1.93 4.23
C HIS A 198 10.81 -2.43 3.11
N TYR A 199 11.13 -3.55 2.46
CA TYR A 199 10.39 -3.98 1.26
C TYR A 199 8.89 -4.13 1.51
N ALA A 200 8.47 -4.50 2.72
CA ALA A 200 7.06 -4.68 3.08
C ALA A 200 6.29 -3.34 3.27
N GLU A 201 6.98 -2.21 3.40
CA GLU A 201 6.35 -0.91 3.62
C GLU A 201 5.93 -0.23 2.30
N SER A 202 5.04 0.78 2.39
CA SER A 202 4.74 1.66 1.27
C SER A 202 5.94 2.58 0.95
N ILE A 203 6.72 2.20 -0.07
CA ILE A 203 7.86 2.98 -0.57
C ILE A 203 7.46 3.66 -1.89
N THR A 204 7.46 4.98 -1.89
CA THR A 204 7.34 5.80 -3.11
C THR A 204 8.72 6.26 -3.60
N LEU A 205 8.83 6.58 -4.88
CA LEU A 205 10.08 7.07 -5.46
C LEU A 205 10.46 8.44 -4.85
N GLU A 206 9.46 9.26 -4.54
CA GLU A 206 9.60 10.57 -3.93
C GLU A 206 10.13 10.46 -2.50
N ARG A 207 9.59 9.52 -1.70
CA ARG A 207 10.08 9.22 -0.35
C ARG A 207 11.52 8.74 -0.40
N LEU A 208 11.82 7.79 -1.29
CA LEU A 208 13.17 7.23 -1.43
C LEU A 208 14.19 8.29 -1.89
N ALA A 209 13.80 9.17 -2.81
CA ALA A 209 14.67 10.25 -3.29
C ALA A 209 14.90 11.32 -2.20
N GLY A 210 13.86 11.67 -1.44
CA GLY A 210 13.95 12.61 -0.31
C GLY A 210 14.88 12.12 0.80
N LEU A 211 14.78 10.83 1.16
CA LEU A 211 15.68 10.19 2.14
C LEU A 211 17.15 10.23 1.72
N LEU A 212 17.41 10.23 0.41
CA LEU A 212 18.76 10.19 -0.17
C LEU A 212 19.24 11.60 -0.61
N GLU A 213 18.52 12.66 -0.22
CA GLU A 213 18.82 14.05 -0.54
C GLU A 213 19.03 14.30 -2.05
N CYS A 214 18.26 13.61 -2.90
CA CYS A 214 18.39 13.73 -4.36
C CYS A 214 17.02 13.84 -5.06
N SER A 215 17.02 14.24 -6.34
CA SER A 215 15.77 14.30 -7.10
C SER A 215 15.33 12.89 -7.56
N PRO A 216 14.02 12.60 -7.64
CA PRO A 216 13.48 11.34 -8.16
C PRO A 216 14.02 10.96 -9.55
N ARG A 217 14.21 11.98 -10.41
CA ARG A 217 14.78 11.81 -11.75
C ARG A 217 16.26 11.41 -11.70
N HIS A 218 17.04 12.01 -10.80
CA HIS A 218 18.44 11.67 -10.62
C HIS A 218 18.61 10.26 -10.08
N LEU A 219 17.84 9.89 -9.04
CA LEU A 219 17.81 8.54 -8.48
C LEU A 219 17.46 7.52 -9.57
N THR A 220 16.36 7.71 -10.30
CA THR A 220 15.92 6.77 -11.35
C THR A 220 17.00 6.55 -12.42
N ARG A 221 17.65 7.63 -12.87
CA ARG A 221 18.71 7.56 -13.88
C ARG A 221 19.94 6.82 -13.37
N LEU A 222 20.40 7.13 -12.15
CA LEU A 222 21.55 6.45 -11.55
C LEU A 222 21.26 4.98 -11.26
N PHE A 223 20.09 4.69 -10.72
CA PHE A 223 19.66 3.33 -10.38
C PHE A 223 19.60 2.46 -11.64
N LYS A 224 18.91 2.92 -12.70
CA LYS A 224 18.88 2.23 -14.00
C LYS A 224 20.26 2.01 -14.59
N LYS A 225 21.18 2.96 -14.43
CA LYS A 225 22.55 2.82 -14.94
C LYS A 225 23.34 1.72 -14.23
N GLN A 226 23.04 1.45 -12.96
CA GLN A 226 23.78 0.48 -12.15
C GLN A 226 23.09 -0.89 -12.04
N THR A 227 21.76 -0.95 -12.16
CA THR A 227 20.98 -2.18 -11.92
C THR A 227 20.11 -2.61 -13.10
N ASP A 228 20.18 -1.89 -14.23
CA ASP A 228 19.36 -2.10 -15.44
C ASP A 228 17.83 -2.01 -15.24
N CYS A 229 17.36 -1.59 -14.06
CA CYS A 229 15.94 -1.48 -13.73
C CYS A 229 15.62 -0.20 -12.95
N SER A 230 14.33 0.19 -12.87
CA SER A 230 13.93 1.33 -12.03
C SER A 230 13.85 0.92 -10.55
N PRO A 231 13.97 1.86 -9.60
CA PRO A 231 13.85 1.55 -8.16
C PRO A 231 12.54 0.83 -7.81
N ILE A 232 11.41 1.26 -8.37
CA ILE A 232 10.10 0.64 -8.12
C ILE A 232 10.03 -0.77 -8.72
N MET A 233 10.62 -1.00 -9.90
CA MET A 233 10.68 -2.33 -10.48
C MET A 233 11.55 -3.27 -9.63
N TYR A 234 12.71 -2.78 -9.15
CA TYR A 234 13.56 -3.51 -8.23
C TYR A 234 12.83 -3.92 -6.95
N LEU A 235 12.07 -3.00 -6.34
CA LEU A 235 11.26 -3.28 -5.16
C LEU A 235 10.20 -4.38 -5.43
N ILE A 236 9.53 -4.33 -6.59
CA ILE A 236 8.56 -5.37 -6.97
C ILE A 236 9.27 -6.73 -7.08
N GLN A 237 10.43 -6.79 -7.76
CA GLN A 237 11.22 -8.01 -7.89
C GLN A 237 11.59 -8.60 -6.52
N LEU A 238 12.12 -7.75 -5.64
CA LEU A 238 12.50 -8.10 -4.28
C LEU A 238 11.33 -8.69 -3.48
N ARG A 239 10.15 -8.04 -3.51
CA ARG A 239 8.94 -8.53 -2.83
C ARG A 239 8.50 -9.90 -3.37
N MET A 240 8.58 -10.10 -4.68
CA MET A 240 8.19 -11.36 -5.31
C MET A 240 9.17 -12.49 -4.99
N ASP A 241 10.47 -12.21 -4.92
CA ASP A 241 11.45 -13.22 -4.54
C ASP A 241 11.32 -13.61 -3.06
N LYS A 242 10.98 -12.66 -2.17
CA LYS A 242 10.59 -12.97 -0.78
C LYS A 242 9.31 -13.80 -0.70
N ALA A 243 8.32 -13.50 -1.54
CA ALA A 243 7.10 -14.29 -1.61
C ALA A 243 7.35 -15.74 -2.08
N LYS A 244 8.20 -15.94 -3.09
CA LYS A 244 8.62 -17.30 -3.53
C LYS A 244 9.30 -18.07 -2.40
N GLU A 245 10.13 -17.40 -1.62
CA GLU A 245 10.82 -17.99 -0.46
C GLU A 245 9.80 -18.49 0.58
N LEU A 246 8.84 -17.64 0.96
CA LEU A 246 7.79 -17.99 1.93
C LEU A 246 6.88 -19.11 1.42
N LEU A 247 6.48 -19.07 0.15
CA LEU A 247 5.68 -20.12 -0.49
C LEU A 247 6.40 -21.48 -0.50
N ARG A 248 7.74 -21.50 -0.55
CA ARG A 248 8.56 -22.71 -0.54
C ARG A 248 8.85 -23.25 0.86
N LYS A 249 9.01 -22.37 1.85
CA LYS A 249 9.52 -22.73 3.18
C LYS A 249 8.44 -22.86 4.25
N THR A 250 7.23 -22.36 4.00
CA THR A 250 6.18 -22.25 5.02
C THR A 250 4.81 -22.70 4.48
N ASP A 251 3.92 -23.05 5.39
CA ASP A 251 2.49 -23.30 5.18
C ASP A 251 1.62 -22.05 5.37
N ALA A 252 2.23 -20.87 5.53
CA ALA A 252 1.54 -19.60 5.74
C ALA A 252 0.45 -19.33 4.68
N THR A 253 -0.64 -18.69 5.09
CA THR A 253 -1.74 -18.39 4.16
C THR A 253 -1.30 -17.37 3.10
N LEU A 254 -1.97 -17.34 1.95
CA LEU A 254 -1.65 -16.35 0.91
C LEU A 254 -1.88 -14.91 1.39
N GLN A 255 -2.83 -14.69 2.29
CA GLN A 255 -3.07 -13.38 2.90
C GLN A 255 -1.87 -12.96 3.75
N ASP A 256 -1.34 -13.85 4.59
CA ASP A 256 -0.18 -13.54 5.44
C ASP A 256 1.08 -13.28 4.62
N ILE A 257 1.27 -14.06 3.54
CA ILE A 257 2.38 -13.85 2.60
C ILE A 257 2.23 -12.52 1.86
N ALA A 258 1.02 -12.18 1.40
CA ALA A 258 0.76 -10.90 0.75
C ALA A 258 1.10 -9.72 1.67
N VAL A 259 0.57 -9.72 2.90
CA VAL A 259 0.80 -8.64 3.87
C VAL A 259 2.28 -8.54 4.23
N SER A 260 2.95 -9.66 4.50
CA SER A 260 4.37 -9.68 4.89
C SER A 260 5.34 -9.26 3.78
N VAL A 261 4.91 -9.29 2.50
CA VAL A 261 5.71 -8.77 1.37
C VAL A 261 5.22 -7.41 0.86
N GLY A 262 4.35 -6.73 1.60
CA GLY A 262 3.93 -5.36 1.35
C GLY A 262 2.78 -5.21 0.36
N TYR A 263 1.90 -6.22 0.29
CA TYR A 263 0.66 -6.20 -0.46
C TYR A 263 -0.52 -6.34 0.52
N PRO A 264 -1.31 -5.27 0.76
CA PRO A 264 -2.45 -5.34 1.69
C PRO A 264 -3.58 -6.25 1.18
N ASP A 265 -3.68 -6.40 -0.14
CA ASP A 265 -4.69 -7.22 -0.83
C ASP A 265 -4.06 -8.46 -1.48
N VAL A 266 -4.52 -9.65 -1.04
CA VAL A 266 -4.12 -10.96 -1.58
C VAL A 266 -4.44 -11.14 -3.05
N TYR A 267 -5.51 -10.52 -3.56
CA TYR A 267 -5.86 -10.56 -4.98
C TYR A 267 -4.89 -9.74 -5.82
N PHE A 268 -4.47 -8.57 -5.32
CA PHE A 268 -3.44 -7.76 -5.98
C PHE A 268 -2.07 -8.48 -5.94
N PHE A 269 -1.69 -9.02 -4.78
CA PHE A 269 -0.51 -9.88 -4.65
C PHE A 269 -0.52 -11.04 -5.63
N SER A 270 -1.61 -11.81 -5.70
CA SER A 270 -1.69 -13.00 -6.55
C SER A 270 -1.54 -12.68 -8.03
N ARG A 271 -2.09 -11.53 -8.48
CA ARG A 271 -1.91 -11.04 -9.85
C ARG A 271 -0.48 -10.59 -10.12
N ALA A 272 0.11 -9.82 -9.20
CA ALA A 272 1.49 -9.37 -9.32
C ALA A 272 2.48 -10.55 -9.33
N PHE A 273 2.27 -11.54 -8.47
CA PHE A 273 3.05 -12.77 -8.41
C PHE A 273 2.94 -13.56 -9.70
N LYS A 274 1.74 -13.82 -10.22
CA LYS A 274 1.55 -14.52 -11.49
C LYS A 274 2.18 -13.78 -12.66
N LYS A 275 2.10 -12.45 -12.68
CA LYS A 275 2.76 -11.62 -13.70
C LYS A 275 4.29 -11.76 -13.65
N TYR A 276 4.86 -11.89 -12.45
CA TYR A 276 6.30 -11.99 -12.26
C TYR A 276 6.87 -13.41 -12.46
N THR A 277 6.14 -14.44 -12.03
CA THR A 277 6.62 -15.83 -12.03
C THR A 277 6.04 -16.69 -13.15
N GLY A 278 5.02 -16.20 -13.86
CA GLY A 278 4.27 -16.93 -14.87
C GLY A 278 3.18 -17.86 -14.30
N VAL A 279 3.20 -18.18 -13.01
CA VAL A 279 2.27 -19.11 -12.35
C VAL A 279 1.63 -18.50 -11.10
N SER A 280 0.43 -18.95 -10.72
CA SER A 280 -0.21 -18.44 -9.51
C SER A 280 0.58 -18.84 -8.24
N PRO A 281 0.47 -18.09 -7.12
CA PRO A 281 1.11 -18.46 -5.86
C PRO A 281 0.76 -19.88 -5.39
N VAL A 282 -0.52 -20.28 -5.54
CA VAL A 282 -1.00 -21.64 -5.22
C VAL A 282 -0.30 -22.67 -6.09
N HIS A 283 -0.33 -22.49 -7.41
CA HIS A 283 0.29 -23.44 -8.33
C HIS A 283 1.81 -23.51 -8.17
N TYR A 284 2.46 -22.38 -7.85
CA TYR A 284 3.88 -22.32 -7.52
C TYR A 284 4.18 -23.19 -6.30
N ARG A 285 3.38 -23.07 -5.24
CA ARG A 285 3.48 -23.90 -4.03
C ARG A 285 3.22 -25.39 -4.33
N ASP A 286 2.16 -25.72 -5.07
CA ASP A 286 1.80 -27.11 -5.40
C ASP A 286 2.85 -27.81 -6.28
N SER A 287 3.49 -27.06 -7.18
CA SER A 287 4.58 -27.57 -8.01
C SER A 287 5.82 -27.97 -7.21
N LEU A 288 6.03 -27.35 -6.04
CA LEU A 288 7.14 -27.67 -5.14
C LEU A 288 6.87 -28.95 -4.35
N TYR A 289 5.63 -29.15 -3.89
CA TYR A 289 5.22 -30.40 -3.21
C TYR A 289 5.30 -31.63 -4.12
N SER A 290 5.10 -31.45 -5.42
CA SER A 290 5.26 -32.53 -6.41
C SER A 290 6.72 -32.89 -6.71
N SER A 291 7.67 -32.05 -6.31
CA SER A 291 9.12 -32.20 -6.57
C SER A 291 9.97 -32.54 -5.34
N ALA A 292 9.41 -32.45 -4.13
CA ALA A 292 10.14 -32.58 -2.87
C ALA A 292 9.97 -33.97 -2.25
N PHE A 293 10.63 -34.98 -2.82
CA PHE A 293 10.99 -36.19 -2.07
C PHE A 293 12.47 -36.10 -1.70
N VAL A 294 12.74 -36.34 -0.41
CA VAL A 294 14.05 -36.40 0.27
C VAL A 294 14.67 -35.04 0.68
N ARG A 295 14.36 -34.60 1.91
CA ARG A 295 15.32 -33.86 2.74
C ARG A 295 15.81 -34.80 3.84
N ASP A 296 17.12 -34.83 4.03
CA ASP A 296 17.81 -35.55 5.09
C ASP A 296 17.35 -34.99 6.46
N THR A 297 16.59 -35.79 7.20
CA THR A 297 15.98 -35.43 8.49
C THR A 297 16.94 -35.53 9.67
N SER A 298 18.24 -35.79 9.44
CA SER A 298 19.22 -35.93 10.52
C SER A 298 19.67 -34.61 11.14
N LEU A 299 19.50 -33.47 10.46
CA LEU A 299 19.91 -32.13 10.93
C LEU A 299 18.82 -31.34 11.69
N ASP A 300 17.54 -31.77 11.61
CA ASP A 300 16.40 -31.07 12.21
C ASP A 300 16.00 -31.65 13.59
N ASN A 301 16.91 -32.37 14.25
CA ASN A 301 16.66 -32.92 15.58
C ASN A 301 16.75 -31.82 16.65
N PRO A 302 15.67 -31.50 17.39
CA PRO A 302 15.68 -30.49 18.46
C PRO A 302 16.59 -30.86 19.65
N LEU A 303 17.11 -32.09 19.70
CA LEU A 303 18.11 -32.54 20.67
C LEU A 303 19.56 -32.27 20.21
N SER A 304 19.75 -31.77 18.99
CA SER A 304 21.03 -31.32 18.46
C SER A 304 21.09 -29.80 18.52
N MET A 305 22.06 -29.24 19.26
CA MET A 305 22.29 -27.79 19.20
C MET A 305 22.84 -27.42 17.82
N SER A 306 22.27 -26.37 17.24
CA SER A 306 22.78 -25.81 15.99
C SER A 306 24.24 -25.38 16.14
N GLU A 307 25.05 -25.62 15.10
CA GLU A 307 26.44 -25.14 15.01
C GLU A 307 26.56 -23.60 15.14
N CYS A 308 25.44 -22.86 15.07
CA CYS A 308 25.35 -21.41 15.25
C CYS A 308 25.02 -20.96 16.70
N SER A 309 25.05 -21.85 17.69
CA SER A 309 24.84 -21.48 19.09
C SER A 309 25.88 -20.45 19.54
N ILE A 310 25.42 -19.33 20.10
CA ILE A 310 26.28 -18.27 20.68
C ILE A 310 27.02 -18.79 21.91
N ASP A 311 26.46 -19.81 22.57
CA ASP A 311 27.09 -20.50 23.68
C ASP A 311 27.84 -21.74 23.18
N SER A 312 29.08 -21.92 23.64
CA SER A 312 29.79 -23.19 23.45
C SER A 312 29.03 -24.27 24.20
N ALA A 313 28.86 -25.46 23.60
CA ALA A 313 28.30 -26.62 24.28
C ALA A 313 29.13 -26.94 25.52
N SER A 314 28.80 -26.33 26.66
CA SER A 314 29.25 -26.76 27.96
C SER A 314 28.75 -28.17 28.13
N GLY A 315 29.70 -29.12 28.17
CA GLY A 315 29.49 -30.54 27.99
C GLY A 315 28.15 -31.04 28.50
N ALA A 316 27.38 -31.64 27.60
CA ALA A 316 26.26 -32.47 27.98
C ALA A 316 26.80 -33.52 28.96
N LEU A 317 26.43 -33.38 30.23
CA LEU A 317 26.48 -34.48 31.19
C LEU A 317 25.54 -35.55 30.66
N HIS A 318 26.09 -36.46 29.85
CA HIS A 318 25.44 -37.71 29.52
C HIS A 318 25.27 -38.50 30.81
N THR A 319 24.10 -38.42 31.43
CA THR A 319 23.65 -39.49 32.31
C THR A 319 23.05 -40.56 31.40
N VAL A 320 23.92 -41.46 30.92
CA VAL A 320 23.47 -42.76 30.41
C VAL A 320 22.85 -43.48 31.59
N ILE A 321 21.52 -43.55 31.62
CA ILE A 321 20.81 -44.53 32.45
C ILE A 321 20.46 -45.68 31.51
N GLU A 322 21.46 -46.50 31.21
CA GLU A 322 21.24 -47.91 30.97
C GLU A 322 21.37 -48.58 32.33
N ASP A 323 20.24 -48.85 32.99
CA ASP A 323 20.16 -50.07 33.79
C ASP A 323 18.71 -50.50 34.03
N ASN A 324 18.46 -51.70 33.52
CA ASN A 324 17.46 -52.69 33.91
C ASN A 324 16.75 -52.43 35.24
N ASN A 325 15.41 -52.47 35.21
CA ASN A 325 14.65 -53.04 36.32
C ASN A 325 13.50 -53.91 35.81
N HIS A 326 13.77 -55.21 35.91
CA HIS A 326 12.86 -56.33 35.94
C HIS A 326 11.74 -56.10 36.96
N TYR A 327 10.48 -56.30 36.57
CA TYR A 327 9.51 -57.03 37.40
C TYR A 327 8.59 -57.87 36.49
N GLN A 328 8.71 -59.19 36.65
CA GLN A 328 7.75 -60.19 36.19
C GLN A 328 6.62 -60.36 37.22
N ASN A 329 5.51 -60.92 36.74
CA ASN A 329 4.36 -61.58 37.40
C ASN A 329 3.04 -60.80 37.23
N HIS A 330 1.91 -61.41 36.87
CA HIS A 330 1.56 -62.79 36.47
C HIS A 330 0.13 -62.71 35.86
N ASP A 331 -0.14 -63.59 34.89
CA ASP A 331 -1.40 -64.31 34.64
C ASP A 331 -2.76 -63.64 34.36
N GLU A 332 -3.27 -64.06 33.19
CA GLU A 332 -4.65 -64.50 32.86
C GLU A 332 -5.82 -63.49 32.82
N GLY A 333 -6.54 -63.49 31.67
CA GLY A 333 -7.87 -62.86 31.60
C GLY A 333 -8.45 -62.46 30.23
N ILE A 334 -8.49 -63.39 29.28
CA ILE A 334 -9.54 -63.62 28.23
C ILE A 334 -10.65 -62.55 27.98
N LEU A 335 -10.68 -62.09 26.71
CA LEU A 335 -11.80 -61.82 25.76
C LEU A 335 -12.73 -60.57 25.83
N ARG A 336 -12.72 -59.90 24.65
CA ARG A 336 -13.84 -59.58 23.72
C ARG A 336 -14.66 -58.28 23.82
N MET A 337 -14.58 -57.56 22.69
CA MET A 337 -15.64 -56.93 21.87
C MET A 337 -16.61 -55.95 22.56
N ASN A 338 -16.63 -54.70 22.07
CA ASN A 338 -17.81 -54.30 21.29
C ASN A 338 -17.50 -53.27 20.20
N ARG A 339 -18.17 -53.50 19.07
CA ARG A 339 -18.18 -52.76 17.81
C ARG A 339 -19.61 -52.20 17.66
N ASN A 340 -19.78 -51.14 16.87
CA ASN A 340 -21.04 -50.50 16.44
C ASN A 340 -21.53 -49.37 17.37
N ALA A 341 -22.20 -48.32 16.93
CA ALA A 341 -22.49 -47.73 15.62
C ALA A 341 -23.07 -46.32 15.89
N LYS A 342 -23.22 -45.55 14.81
CA LYS A 342 -23.75 -44.19 14.73
C LYS A 342 -25.20 -44.05 15.23
N HIS A 343 -25.62 -42.78 15.37
CA HIS A 343 -26.92 -42.17 15.75
C HIS A 343 -26.84 -41.55 17.16
N SER A 344 -27.21 -40.30 17.42
CA SER A 344 -28.15 -39.42 16.73
C SER A 344 -27.85 -37.95 17.07
N MET A 345 -27.68 -37.10 16.05
CA MET A 345 -27.59 -35.64 16.13
C MET A 345 -28.98 -35.00 16.39
N ALA A 346 -29.85 -35.70 17.13
CA ALA A 346 -31.23 -35.29 17.44
C ALA A 346 -31.44 -34.87 18.90
N PHE A 347 -30.40 -34.97 19.76
CA PHE A 347 -30.51 -34.59 21.17
C PHE A 347 -30.12 -33.13 21.46
N ILE A 348 -29.51 -32.42 20.51
CA ILE A 348 -29.11 -31.01 20.68
C ILE A 348 -30.20 -30.05 20.20
N LEU A 349 -31.11 -30.53 19.33
CA LEU A 349 -32.22 -29.75 18.78
C LEU A 349 -33.44 -29.64 19.72
N LEU A 350 -33.40 -30.32 20.88
CA LEU A 350 -34.50 -30.30 21.85
C LEU A 350 -34.31 -29.30 23.01
N LEU A 351 -33.16 -28.60 23.09
CA LEU A 351 -32.87 -27.65 24.17
C LEU A 351 -33.08 -26.17 23.80
N SER A 352 -33.37 -25.86 22.54
CA SER A 352 -33.47 -24.48 22.04
C SER A 352 -34.91 -23.99 21.78
N PHE A 353 -35.93 -24.84 21.99
CA PHE A 353 -37.33 -24.50 21.67
C PHE A 353 -38.21 -24.16 22.89
N THR A 354 -37.68 -24.12 24.11
CA THR A 354 -38.45 -23.87 25.34
C THR A 354 -38.35 -22.44 25.89
N LEU A 355 -37.65 -21.52 25.21
CA LEU A 355 -37.45 -20.13 25.69
C LEU A 355 -38.32 -19.06 25.00
N LEU A 356 -39.22 -19.43 24.07
CA LEU A 356 -39.95 -18.45 23.25
C LEU A 356 -41.48 -18.33 23.48
N LEU A 357 -42.06 -18.99 24.48
CA LEU A 357 -43.52 -18.93 24.70
C LEU A 357 -43.88 -18.81 26.19
N SER A 358 -43.77 -17.60 26.76
CA SER A 358 -44.65 -17.14 27.83
C SER A 358 -44.39 -15.67 28.14
N ALA A 359 -45.26 -14.77 27.66
CA ALA A 359 -45.80 -13.63 28.43
C ALA A 359 -46.58 -12.69 27.50
N CYS A 360 -47.85 -13.00 27.30
CA CYS A 360 -48.89 -12.01 26.97
C CYS A 360 -50.13 -12.34 27.80
N SER A 361 -50.60 -11.34 28.56
CA SER A 361 -51.97 -11.06 29.04
C SER A 361 -51.83 -10.28 30.36
N GLY A 362 -52.54 -9.20 30.69
CA GLY A 362 -53.60 -8.34 30.15
C GLY A 362 -53.54 -7.04 31.03
N THR A 363 -54.34 -5.97 30.95
CA THR A 363 -55.75 -5.74 30.59
C THR A 363 -55.99 -4.20 30.54
N SER A 364 -57.17 -3.80 30.08
CA SER A 364 -57.73 -2.57 29.47
C SER A 364 -58.06 -1.28 30.28
N SER A 365 -57.97 -0.12 29.58
CA SER A 365 -58.88 1.09 29.40
C SER A 365 -59.50 1.86 30.61
N PRO A 366 -59.99 3.15 30.51
CA PRO A 366 -60.54 3.87 29.32
C PRO A 366 -60.34 5.43 29.21
N ALA A 367 -61.01 6.03 28.20
CA ALA A 367 -61.50 7.45 28.05
C ALA A 367 -60.55 8.50 27.42
N ALA A 368 -60.95 9.56 26.74
CA ALA A 368 -62.15 10.02 26.00
C ALA A 368 -61.75 11.35 25.28
N THR A 369 -62.63 11.86 24.43
CA THR A 369 -62.54 12.98 23.47
C THR A 369 -62.40 14.41 24.02
N ASP A 370 -62.04 15.32 23.10
CA ASP A 370 -62.36 16.76 22.96
C ASP A 370 -61.27 17.82 23.22
N GLY A 371 -61.23 18.82 22.32
CA GLY A 371 -60.70 20.16 22.60
C GLY A 371 -59.92 20.84 21.48
N ALA A 372 -60.60 21.54 20.58
CA ALA A 372 -60.01 22.53 19.68
C ALA A 372 -59.61 23.81 20.45
N SER A 373 -58.54 24.50 20.03
CA SER A 373 -58.33 25.94 20.27
C SER A 373 -57.29 26.52 19.31
N GLN A 374 -57.69 27.58 18.61
CA GLN A 374 -56.87 28.43 17.75
C GLN A 374 -55.86 29.26 18.58
N GLY A 375 -54.68 29.48 18.01
CA GLY A 375 -53.73 30.51 18.43
C GLY A 375 -52.97 31.01 17.21
N ASN A 376 -53.41 32.14 16.68
CA ASN A 376 -52.79 32.84 15.55
C ASN A 376 -51.59 33.65 16.08
N ASN A 377 -50.40 33.54 15.48
CA ASN A 377 -49.44 34.64 15.40
C ASN A 377 -48.38 34.42 14.33
N ASN A 378 -48.29 35.39 13.43
CA ASN A 378 -47.31 35.53 12.37
C ASN A 378 -45.87 35.51 12.90
N THR A 379 -44.99 34.74 12.25
CA THR A 379 -43.60 35.16 12.02
C THR A 379 -43.14 34.61 10.69
N SER A 380 -42.64 35.50 9.83
CA SER A 380 -42.16 35.19 8.49
C SER A 380 -40.81 34.45 8.52
N ALA A 381 -40.64 33.57 7.53
CA ALA A 381 -39.38 33.10 6.92
C ALA A 381 -38.53 32.02 7.64
N GLU A 382 -38.62 30.78 7.13
CA GLU A 382 -37.54 30.03 6.46
C GLU A 382 -38.15 28.77 5.79
N PRO A 383 -37.69 28.33 4.60
CA PRO A 383 -38.16 27.06 4.05
C PRO A 383 -37.57 25.93 4.88
N THR A 384 -38.39 25.31 5.73
CA THR A 384 -38.07 24.03 6.38
C THR A 384 -37.72 23.00 5.32
N SER A 385 -36.43 22.72 5.14
CA SER A 385 -35.95 21.62 4.32
C SER A 385 -36.38 20.32 4.98
N GLN A 386 -37.44 19.69 4.46
CA GLN A 386 -37.77 18.33 4.87
C GLN A 386 -36.56 17.43 4.58
N GLU A 387 -36.08 16.68 5.56
CA GLU A 387 -34.98 15.72 5.42
C GLU A 387 -35.55 14.32 5.18
N ARG A 388 -34.86 13.50 4.38
CA ARG A 388 -35.18 12.08 4.15
C ARG A 388 -34.04 11.23 4.67
N VAL A 389 -34.36 10.16 5.39
CA VAL A 389 -33.35 9.19 5.85
C VAL A 389 -33.25 8.08 4.82
N LEU A 390 -32.08 7.89 4.24
CA LEU A 390 -31.77 6.82 3.30
C LEU A 390 -30.62 5.98 3.83
N LYS A 391 -30.58 4.70 3.45
CA LYS A 391 -29.46 3.82 3.77
C LYS A 391 -28.50 3.76 2.59
N ASP A 392 -27.21 3.97 2.83
CA ASP A 392 -26.17 3.90 1.80
C ASP A 392 -25.64 2.46 1.60
N ALA A 393 -24.75 2.26 0.63
CA ALA A 393 -24.16 0.95 0.33
C ALA A 393 -23.27 0.38 1.46
N LEU A 394 -22.81 1.21 2.39
CA LEU A 394 -22.06 0.81 3.58
C LEU A 394 -22.98 0.48 4.77
N GLY A 395 -24.28 0.75 4.62
CA GLY A 395 -25.30 0.51 5.62
C GLY A 395 -25.50 1.65 6.60
N HIS A 396 -24.94 2.83 6.35
CA HIS A 396 -25.15 4.02 7.15
C HIS A 396 -26.51 4.66 6.85
N GLU A 397 -27.16 5.19 7.88
CA GLU A 397 -28.34 6.04 7.73
C GLU A 397 -27.91 7.49 7.49
N VAL A 398 -28.23 8.01 6.30
CA VAL A 398 -27.85 9.36 5.85
C VAL A 398 -29.09 10.23 5.78
N LYS A 399 -29.04 11.37 6.46
CA LYS A 399 -30.09 12.42 6.39
C LYS A 399 -29.85 13.28 5.16
N VAL A 400 -30.52 12.94 4.06
CA VAL A 400 -30.40 13.62 2.77
C VAL A 400 -31.47 14.72 2.66
N PRO A 401 -31.13 15.95 2.22
CA PRO A 401 -32.13 16.98 1.96
C PRO A 401 -33.21 16.49 0.97
N ALA A 402 -34.48 16.89 1.15
CA ALA A 402 -35.54 16.53 0.19
C ALA A 402 -35.30 17.12 -1.21
N GLN A 403 -34.60 18.25 -1.29
CA GLN A 403 -34.26 18.95 -2.54
C GLN A 403 -32.85 19.54 -2.45
N PRO A 404 -31.79 18.71 -2.61
CA PRO A 404 -30.42 19.20 -2.54
C PRO A 404 -30.14 20.17 -3.70
N GLN A 405 -29.56 21.33 -3.38
CA GLN A 405 -29.26 22.42 -4.32
C GLN A 405 -27.77 22.51 -4.66
N ARG A 406 -26.89 22.01 -3.78
CA ARG A 406 -25.45 22.15 -3.86
C ARG A 406 -24.77 20.78 -3.79
N VAL A 407 -24.93 20.02 -4.86
CA VAL A 407 -24.46 18.63 -4.94
C VAL A 407 -23.01 18.55 -5.44
N ILE A 408 -22.19 17.79 -4.75
CA ILE A 408 -20.90 17.28 -5.26
C ILE A 408 -21.05 15.77 -5.47
N ALA A 409 -20.82 15.31 -6.71
CA ALA A 409 -20.84 13.89 -7.04
C ALA A 409 -19.78 13.59 -8.10
N SER A 410 -18.51 13.53 -7.69
CA SER A 410 -17.40 13.28 -8.63
C SER A 410 -17.51 11.88 -9.23
N TYR A 411 -17.27 11.78 -10.55
CA TYR A 411 -17.52 10.62 -11.42
C TYR A 411 -18.98 10.27 -11.69
N LEU A 412 -19.95 10.87 -10.98
CA LEU A 412 -21.38 10.67 -11.18
C LEU A 412 -22.03 11.83 -11.97
N GLU A 413 -21.23 12.71 -12.58
CA GLU A 413 -21.74 13.89 -13.27
C GLU A 413 -22.66 13.56 -14.45
N ASP A 414 -22.45 12.44 -15.14
CA ASP A 414 -23.35 11.96 -16.20
C ASP A 414 -24.77 11.76 -15.67
N HIS A 415 -24.89 11.06 -14.53
CA HIS A 415 -26.18 10.82 -13.87
C HIS A 415 -26.83 12.12 -13.40
N LEU A 416 -26.05 13.03 -12.81
CA LEU A 416 -26.58 14.35 -12.41
C LEU A 416 -27.17 15.10 -13.60
N VAL A 417 -26.40 15.20 -14.70
CA VAL A 417 -26.83 15.90 -15.91
C VAL A 417 -28.04 15.22 -16.55
N ALA A 418 -28.07 13.88 -16.59
CA ALA A 418 -29.21 13.10 -17.09
C ALA A 418 -30.51 13.38 -16.31
N LEU A 419 -30.38 13.68 -15.01
CA LEU A 419 -31.49 14.03 -14.11
C LEU A 419 -31.81 15.54 -14.06
N GLY A 420 -31.09 16.33 -14.85
CA GLY A 420 -31.25 17.80 -14.92
C GLY A 420 -30.66 18.54 -13.72
N VAL A 421 -29.70 17.94 -13.01
CA VAL A 421 -29.00 18.52 -11.86
C VAL A 421 -27.60 18.96 -12.29
N LYS A 422 -27.23 20.20 -11.95
CA LYS A 422 -25.87 20.72 -12.15
C LYS A 422 -25.08 20.61 -10.86
N PRO A 423 -23.94 19.91 -10.81
CA PRO A 423 -23.10 19.89 -9.63
C PRO A 423 -22.46 21.26 -9.38
N VAL A 424 -22.10 21.54 -8.13
CA VAL A 424 -21.38 22.77 -7.78
C VAL A 424 -19.90 22.73 -8.15
N ALA A 425 -19.35 21.54 -8.39
CA ALA A 425 -18.01 21.33 -8.90
C ALA A 425 -17.96 20.09 -9.80
N GLN A 426 -17.20 20.17 -10.89
CA GLN A 426 -16.97 19.04 -11.80
C GLN A 426 -15.58 18.44 -11.60
N TRP A 427 -15.47 17.12 -11.68
CA TRP A 427 -14.20 16.43 -11.57
C TRP A 427 -13.19 16.85 -12.64
N SER A 428 -11.92 16.99 -12.24
CA SER A 428 -10.78 17.26 -13.14
C SER A 428 -9.52 16.51 -12.74
N VAL A 429 -8.77 16.04 -13.74
CA VAL A 429 -7.40 15.54 -13.57
C VAL A 429 -6.40 16.61 -14.01
N GLY A 430 -5.47 16.94 -13.12
CA GLY A 430 -4.50 18.02 -13.36
C GLY A 430 -5.19 19.38 -13.52
N LYS A 431 -4.55 20.30 -14.24
CA LYS A 431 -4.99 21.71 -14.27
C LYS A 431 -6.27 21.99 -15.05
N ASN A 432 -6.79 21.10 -15.93
CA ASN A 432 -7.98 21.37 -16.78
C ASN A 432 -8.50 20.12 -17.57
N SER A 433 -8.32 18.88 -17.09
CA SER A 433 -8.83 17.70 -17.82
C SER A 433 -10.19 17.27 -17.29
N VAL A 434 -11.25 17.75 -17.93
CA VAL A 434 -12.67 17.49 -17.59
C VAL A 434 -13.32 16.48 -18.53
N GLN A 435 -14.55 16.07 -18.21
CA GLN A 435 -15.37 15.19 -19.05
C GLN A 435 -15.92 15.98 -20.26
N GLY A 436 -15.22 15.90 -21.40
CA GLY A 436 -15.49 16.71 -22.59
C GLY A 436 -16.92 16.61 -23.11
N TYR A 437 -17.49 15.41 -23.08
CA TYR A 437 -18.82 15.13 -23.61
C TYR A 437 -19.98 15.74 -22.78
N LEU A 438 -19.73 16.16 -21.53
CA LEU A 438 -20.70 16.84 -20.67
C LEU A 438 -20.58 18.37 -20.73
N GLN A 439 -19.60 18.93 -21.44
CA GLN A 439 -19.33 20.37 -21.41
C GLN A 439 -20.44 21.23 -22.02
N LYS A 440 -21.36 20.65 -22.79
CA LYS A 440 -22.60 21.34 -23.20
C LYS A 440 -23.37 21.88 -21.98
N GLU A 441 -23.40 21.12 -20.89
CA GLU A 441 -24.14 21.46 -19.67
C GLU A 441 -23.25 21.99 -18.55
N LEU A 442 -21.99 21.55 -18.50
CA LEU A 442 -21.05 21.78 -17.39
C LEU A 442 -19.94 22.81 -17.66
N LYS A 443 -19.86 23.44 -18.84
CA LYS A 443 -18.78 24.38 -19.18
C LYS A 443 -18.52 25.50 -18.16
N ASP A 444 -19.57 25.94 -17.46
CA ASP A 444 -19.52 27.05 -16.50
C ASP A 444 -19.38 26.57 -15.05
N VAL A 445 -19.30 25.25 -14.84
CA VAL A 445 -19.13 24.64 -13.52
C VAL A 445 -17.63 24.62 -13.16
N PRO A 446 -17.23 25.13 -11.99
CA PRO A 446 -15.83 25.13 -11.57
C PRO A 446 -15.30 23.71 -11.36
N THR A 447 -14.00 23.52 -11.52
CA THR A 447 -13.37 22.20 -11.38
C THR A 447 -12.96 21.89 -9.95
N ILE A 448 -13.05 20.63 -9.55
CA ILE A 448 -12.44 20.07 -8.34
C ILE A 448 -11.48 18.94 -8.69
N ALA A 449 -10.39 18.81 -7.94
CA ALA A 449 -9.37 17.81 -8.19
C ALA A 449 -9.88 16.39 -7.96
N SER A 450 -9.38 15.44 -8.75
CA SER A 450 -9.82 14.03 -8.75
C SER A 450 -9.62 13.29 -7.43
N ASP A 451 -8.69 13.75 -6.59
CA ASP A 451 -8.41 13.23 -5.26
C ASP A 451 -9.32 13.81 -4.15
N LEU A 452 -10.20 14.76 -4.52
CA LEU A 452 -11.22 15.36 -3.66
C LEU A 452 -10.70 15.86 -2.30
N PRO A 453 -9.71 16.77 -2.26
CA PRO A 453 -9.19 17.27 -0.99
C PRO A 453 -10.29 17.99 -0.18
N PHE A 454 -10.42 17.66 1.10
CA PHE A 454 -11.50 18.12 1.98
C PHE A 454 -11.68 19.64 2.00
N GLU A 455 -10.58 20.39 2.06
CA GLU A 455 -10.59 21.86 2.02
C GLU A 455 -11.22 22.40 0.72
N ALA A 456 -10.96 21.75 -0.42
CA ALA A 456 -11.57 22.14 -1.68
C ALA A 456 -13.07 21.84 -1.68
N VAL A 457 -13.47 20.67 -1.18
CA VAL A 457 -14.89 20.30 -1.04
C VAL A 457 -15.62 21.29 -0.13
N LEU A 458 -15.03 21.66 1.01
CA LEU A 458 -15.59 22.62 1.97
C LEU A 458 -15.83 24.00 1.33
N ASN A 459 -14.91 24.47 0.49
CA ASN A 459 -15.03 25.77 -0.18
C ASN A 459 -16.25 25.88 -1.11
N PHE A 460 -16.70 24.75 -1.66
CA PHE A 460 -17.91 24.70 -2.48
C PHE A 460 -19.19 24.67 -1.66
N LYS A 461 -19.11 24.58 -0.32
CA LYS A 461 -20.27 24.57 0.59
C LYS A 461 -21.39 23.63 0.10
N PRO A 462 -21.11 22.34 -0.10
CA PRO A 462 -22.13 21.40 -0.56
C PRO A 462 -23.21 21.22 0.50
N ASP A 463 -24.44 20.91 0.07
CA ASP A 463 -25.53 20.45 0.95
C ASP A 463 -25.75 18.93 0.84
N LEU A 464 -25.09 18.28 -0.12
CA LEU A 464 -25.04 16.84 -0.31
C LEU A 464 -23.76 16.44 -1.04
N ILE A 465 -23.08 15.42 -0.54
CA ILE A 465 -21.94 14.77 -1.20
C ILE A 465 -22.36 13.35 -1.56
N ILE A 466 -22.20 12.97 -2.83
CA ILE A 466 -22.49 11.62 -3.31
C ILE A 466 -21.18 11.00 -3.79
N MET A 467 -20.84 9.85 -3.21
CA MET A 467 -19.63 9.09 -3.55
C MET A 467 -20.01 7.86 -4.36
N ASP A 468 -19.30 7.63 -5.45
CA ASP A 468 -19.53 6.51 -6.36
C ASP A 468 -19.39 5.15 -5.65
N SER A 469 -18.30 4.97 -4.88
CA SER A 469 -18.01 3.69 -4.24
C SER A 469 -17.40 3.79 -2.85
N ALA A 470 -17.50 2.70 -2.08
CA ALA A 470 -16.86 2.53 -0.78
C ALA A 470 -15.36 2.89 -0.79
N SER A 471 -14.66 2.61 -1.89
CA SER A 471 -13.22 2.88 -2.04
C SER A 471 -12.87 4.37 -1.93
N MET A 472 -13.79 5.27 -2.31
CA MET A 472 -13.57 6.72 -2.25
C MET A 472 -13.58 7.26 -0.83
N VAL A 473 -14.16 6.50 0.12
CA VAL A 473 -14.33 6.89 1.51
C VAL A 473 -13.59 6.00 2.50
N GLU A 474 -12.65 5.17 2.01
CA GLU A 474 -11.80 4.30 2.83
C GLU A 474 -11.02 5.05 3.93
N GLY A 475 -10.71 4.34 5.02
CA GLY A 475 -10.09 4.91 6.20
C GLY A 475 -11.08 5.82 6.94
N ASP A 476 -10.62 7.00 7.38
CA ASP A 476 -11.45 7.99 8.08
C ASP A 476 -12.13 9.00 7.13
N LYS A 477 -12.02 8.80 5.80
CA LYS A 477 -12.52 9.78 4.81
C LYS A 477 -14.03 9.97 4.88
N TYR A 478 -14.81 8.90 5.09
CA TYR A 478 -16.26 9.02 5.25
C TYR A 478 -16.65 10.01 6.35
N ASN A 479 -16.03 9.90 7.53
CA ASN A 479 -16.30 10.77 8.67
C ASN A 479 -15.88 12.22 8.38
N GLN A 480 -14.78 12.40 7.64
CA GLN A 480 -14.28 13.72 7.26
C GLN A 480 -15.21 14.43 6.26
N TYR A 481 -15.71 13.74 5.24
CA TYR A 481 -16.72 14.30 4.34
C TYR A 481 -18.06 14.56 5.04
N SER A 482 -18.46 13.66 5.95
CA SER A 482 -19.70 13.82 6.75
C SER A 482 -19.67 15.02 7.69
N LYS A 483 -18.49 15.54 8.06
CA LYS A 483 -18.35 16.81 8.78
C LYS A 483 -18.59 18.03 7.90
N ILE A 484 -18.51 17.89 6.57
CA ILE A 484 -18.72 18.97 5.60
C ILE A 484 -20.21 19.02 5.19
N ALA A 485 -20.78 17.90 4.78
CA ALA A 485 -22.17 17.76 4.37
C ALA A 485 -22.62 16.29 4.46
N PRO A 486 -23.94 16.00 4.47
CA PRO A 486 -24.43 14.63 4.34
C PRO A 486 -23.75 13.90 3.18
N THR A 487 -23.13 12.76 3.47
CA THR A 487 -22.33 11.99 2.51
C THR A 487 -22.99 10.64 2.26
N TYR A 488 -23.36 10.38 1.01
CA TYR A 488 -24.05 9.14 0.60
C TYR A 488 -23.16 8.33 -0.33
N VAL A 489 -22.96 7.03 -0.05
CA VAL A 489 -22.17 6.12 -0.88
C VAL A 489 -23.09 5.24 -1.74
N VAL A 490 -22.96 5.34 -3.06
CA VAL A 490 -23.84 4.67 -4.03
C VAL A 490 -23.56 3.16 -4.12
N GLY A 491 -22.29 2.77 -4.31
CA GLY A 491 -21.89 1.39 -4.52
C GLY A 491 -20.91 0.85 -3.49
N SER A 492 -20.93 -0.47 -3.29
CA SER A 492 -19.94 -1.16 -2.44
C SER A 492 -18.63 -1.46 -3.18
N ASN A 493 -18.66 -1.50 -4.52
CA ASN A 493 -17.50 -1.82 -5.35
C ASN A 493 -17.25 -0.72 -6.38
N MET A 494 -16.07 -0.73 -6.99
CA MET A 494 -15.81 0.07 -8.19
C MET A 494 -16.46 -0.60 -9.42
N ASN A 495 -16.93 0.22 -10.36
CA ASN A 495 -17.61 -0.22 -11.59
C ASN A 495 -18.95 -0.93 -11.31
N ASN A 496 -19.87 -0.28 -10.59
CA ASN A 496 -21.21 -0.84 -10.43
C ASN A 496 -21.98 -0.77 -11.76
N ASP A 497 -23.16 -1.40 -11.80
CA ASP A 497 -24.03 -1.26 -12.96
C ASP A 497 -24.52 0.20 -13.04
N TRP A 498 -24.13 0.90 -14.11
CA TRP A 498 -24.49 2.31 -14.30
C TRP A 498 -26.01 2.55 -14.31
N ARG A 499 -26.82 1.53 -14.64
CA ARG A 499 -28.28 1.62 -14.59
C ARG A 499 -28.77 1.64 -13.15
N GLU A 500 -28.20 0.79 -12.30
CA GLU A 500 -28.48 0.79 -10.86
C GLU A 500 -28.00 2.10 -10.22
N GLU A 501 -26.78 2.56 -10.57
CA GLU A 501 -26.25 3.85 -10.11
C GLU A 501 -27.17 5.02 -10.48
N LEU A 502 -27.68 5.08 -11.72
CA LEU A 502 -28.64 6.11 -12.13
C LEU A 502 -29.91 6.09 -11.27
N LEU A 503 -30.44 4.91 -10.97
CA LEU A 503 -31.66 4.75 -10.17
C LEU A 503 -31.42 5.16 -8.72
N THR A 504 -30.28 4.76 -8.14
CA THR A 504 -29.89 5.13 -6.77
C THR A 504 -29.63 6.63 -6.67
N VAL A 505 -28.88 7.23 -7.59
CA VAL A 505 -28.67 8.69 -7.65
C VAL A 505 -30.02 9.41 -7.82
N GLY A 506 -30.92 8.87 -8.64
CA GLY A 506 -32.30 9.34 -8.77
C GLY A 506 -33.06 9.34 -7.44
N GLU A 507 -33.01 8.25 -6.67
CA GLU A 507 -33.61 8.17 -5.34
C GLU A 507 -33.00 9.19 -4.35
N VAL A 508 -31.68 9.26 -4.30
CA VAL A 508 -30.94 10.19 -3.45
C VAL A 508 -31.31 11.64 -3.76
N LEU A 509 -31.51 11.99 -5.03
CA LEU A 509 -31.89 13.35 -5.44
C LEU A 509 -33.40 13.61 -5.47
N ASN A 510 -34.23 12.64 -5.06
CA ASN A 510 -35.69 12.71 -5.13
C ASN A 510 -36.23 12.88 -6.58
N LYS A 511 -35.57 12.23 -7.54
CA LYS A 511 -35.79 12.27 -8.99
C LYS A 511 -35.92 10.87 -9.59
N SER A 512 -36.49 9.93 -8.84
CA SER A 512 -36.64 8.52 -9.28
C SER A 512 -37.48 8.36 -10.54
N ASN A 513 -38.44 9.26 -10.79
CA ASN A 513 -39.26 9.22 -12.00
C ASN A 513 -38.44 9.65 -13.22
N GLU A 514 -37.65 10.72 -13.11
CA GLU A 514 -36.73 11.17 -14.15
C GLU A 514 -35.65 10.11 -14.43
N ALA A 515 -35.13 9.45 -13.41
CA ALA A 515 -34.17 8.35 -13.56
C ALA A 515 -34.75 7.19 -14.36
N LYS A 516 -35.95 6.73 -14.00
CA LYS A 516 -36.66 5.67 -14.73
C LYS A 516 -36.98 6.07 -16.18
N GLN A 517 -37.37 7.32 -16.41
CA GLN A 517 -37.65 7.84 -17.75
C GLN A 517 -36.37 7.91 -18.60
N ALA A 518 -35.27 8.41 -18.03
CA ALA A 518 -33.98 8.49 -18.70
C ALA A 518 -33.47 7.10 -19.10
N LEU A 519 -33.59 6.12 -18.20
CA LEU A 519 -33.24 4.72 -18.48
C LEU A 519 -34.14 4.12 -19.57
N SER A 520 -35.46 4.32 -19.49
CA SER A 520 -36.39 3.82 -20.50
C SER A 520 -36.12 4.40 -21.89
N ASN A 521 -35.80 5.69 -21.98
CA ASN A 521 -35.41 6.34 -23.22
C ASN A 521 -34.13 5.74 -23.81
N TYR A 522 -33.13 5.49 -22.95
CA TYR A 522 -31.90 4.82 -23.36
C TYR A 522 -32.15 3.41 -23.88
N ASP A 523 -32.88 2.57 -23.14
CA ASP A 523 -33.12 1.18 -23.50
C ASP A 523 -33.91 1.08 -24.82
N LYS A 524 -34.87 1.98 -25.04
CA LYS A 524 -35.57 2.10 -26.33
C LYS A 524 -34.59 2.41 -27.47
N LYS A 525 -33.71 3.40 -27.28
CA LYS A 525 -32.70 3.77 -28.28
C LYS A 525 -31.74 2.61 -28.57
N ALA A 526 -31.27 1.92 -27.53
CA ALA A 526 -30.40 0.76 -27.66
C ALA A 526 -31.08 -0.38 -28.44
N ALA A 527 -32.35 -0.68 -28.14
CA ALA A 527 -33.12 -1.70 -28.86
C ALA A 527 -33.31 -1.36 -30.35
N GLU A 528 -33.65 -0.10 -30.67
CA GLU A 528 -33.77 0.38 -32.05
C GLU A 528 -32.42 0.30 -32.79
N ALA A 529 -31.33 0.70 -32.14
CA ALA A 529 -29.98 0.63 -32.69
C ALA A 529 -29.55 -0.82 -32.95
N LYS A 530 -29.79 -1.74 -32.00
CA LYS A 530 -29.53 -3.18 -32.14
C LYS A 530 -30.28 -3.78 -33.31
N ALA A 531 -31.56 -3.45 -33.47
CA ALA A 531 -32.37 -3.92 -34.59
C ALA A 531 -31.78 -3.44 -35.94
N LYS A 532 -31.37 -2.17 -36.02
CA LYS A 532 -30.74 -1.61 -37.23
C LYS A 532 -29.38 -2.26 -37.52
N LEU A 533 -28.52 -2.40 -36.52
CA LEU A 533 -27.21 -3.05 -36.68
C LEU A 533 -27.34 -4.52 -37.06
N SER A 534 -28.33 -5.24 -36.53
CA SER A 534 -28.55 -6.65 -36.89
C SER A 534 -28.81 -6.84 -38.39
N GLN A 535 -29.43 -5.85 -39.06
CA GLN A 535 -29.69 -5.89 -40.50
C GLN A 535 -28.46 -5.57 -41.34
N THR A 536 -27.58 -4.67 -40.89
CA THR A 536 -26.42 -4.19 -41.66
C THR A 536 -25.13 -4.97 -41.34
N VAL A 537 -24.94 -5.31 -40.07
CA VAL A 537 -23.70 -5.84 -39.50
C VAL A 537 -23.75 -7.35 -39.32
N GLY A 538 -24.95 -7.91 -39.16
CA GLY A 538 -25.15 -9.35 -38.95
C GLY A 538 -24.45 -9.84 -37.69
N GLN A 539 -23.57 -10.82 -37.85
CA GLN A 539 -22.88 -11.53 -36.76
C GLN A 539 -21.40 -11.13 -36.61
N LYS A 540 -21.02 -9.95 -37.11
CA LYS A 540 -19.65 -9.43 -37.05
C LYS A 540 -19.21 -9.09 -35.63
N THR A 541 -17.90 -9.19 -35.39
CA THR A 541 -17.28 -8.92 -34.10
C THR A 541 -16.86 -7.45 -33.96
N ALA A 542 -16.84 -6.94 -32.73
CA ALA A 542 -16.30 -5.61 -32.45
C ALA A 542 -15.37 -5.61 -31.24
N ALA A 543 -14.35 -4.76 -31.25
CA ALA A 543 -13.47 -4.54 -30.11
C ALA A 543 -13.33 -3.04 -29.83
N ALA A 544 -13.46 -2.65 -28.57
CA ALA A 544 -13.03 -1.34 -28.11
C ALA A 544 -11.62 -1.43 -27.53
N LEU A 545 -10.72 -0.58 -28.01
CA LEU A 545 -9.30 -0.59 -27.66
C LEU A 545 -8.87 0.77 -27.15
N TRP A 546 -8.11 0.81 -26.06
CA TRP A 546 -7.35 1.99 -25.68
C TRP A 546 -5.90 1.80 -26.11
N VAL A 547 -5.44 2.63 -27.05
CA VAL A 547 -4.08 2.55 -27.60
C VAL A 547 -3.22 3.65 -26.97
N THR A 548 -2.02 3.29 -26.53
CA THR A 548 -0.96 4.18 -26.00
C THR A 548 0.32 4.00 -26.82
N ASP A 549 1.35 4.85 -26.67
CA ASP A 549 2.61 4.76 -27.45
C ASP A 549 3.28 3.38 -27.47
N LYS A 550 3.07 2.54 -26.44
CA LYS A 550 3.72 1.22 -26.32
C LYS A 550 2.80 0.07 -25.96
N ASN A 551 1.53 0.32 -25.71
CA ASN A 551 0.60 -0.69 -25.22
C ASN A 551 -0.78 -0.52 -25.85
N VAL A 552 -1.40 -1.64 -26.17
CA VAL A 552 -2.84 -1.72 -26.47
C VAL A 552 -3.52 -2.27 -25.23
N TYR A 553 -4.67 -1.71 -24.88
CA TYR A 553 -5.55 -2.24 -23.85
C TYR A 553 -6.89 -2.56 -24.47
N VAL A 554 -7.48 -3.69 -24.11
CA VAL A 554 -8.82 -4.08 -24.54
C VAL A 554 -9.84 -3.76 -23.45
N VAL A 555 -11.00 -3.26 -23.86
CA VAL A 555 -12.11 -3.01 -22.92
C VAL A 555 -12.77 -4.33 -22.53
N ASN A 556 -13.13 -4.48 -21.25
CA ASN A 556 -13.82 -5.64 -20.72
C ASN A 556 -15.20 -5.83 -21.36
N GLN A 557 -15.61 -7.07 -21.62
CA GLN A 557 -16.88 -7.37 -22.27
C GLN A 557 -18.14 -6.92 -21.48
N ASN A 558 -18.05 -6.78 -20.16
CA ASN A 558 -19.19 -6.48 -19.29
C ASN A 558 -19.13 -5.07 -18.69
N LEU A 559 -18.14 -4.25 -19.07
CA LEU A 559 -17.91 -2.92 -18.45
C LEU A 559 -17.69 -1.85 -19.51
N SER A 560 -18.01 -0.59 -19.17
CA SER A 560 -17.80 0.59 -20.02
C SER A 560 -18.32 0.35 -21.45
N SER A 561 -17.52 0.68 -22.48
CA SER A 561 -17.91 0.52 -23.88
C SER A 561 -18.21 -0.93 -24.27
N GLY A 562 -17.66 -1.92 -23.56
CA GLY A 562 -17.94 -3.33 -23.84
C GLY A 562 -19.38 -3.70 -23.52
N ASP A 563 -19.93 -3.24 -22.39
CA ASP A 563 -21.34 -3.48 -22.04
C ASP A 563 -22.25 -2.96 -23.16
N VAL A 564 -22.01 -1.73 -23.63
CA VAL A 564 -22.79 -1.13 -24.72
C VAL A 564 -22.63 -1.90 -26.04
N LEU A 565 -21.41 -2.23 -26.46
CA LEU A 565 -21.17 -2.92 -27.73
C LEU A 565 -21.80 -4.32 -27.75
N TYR A 566 -21.70 -5.07 -26.66
CA TYR A 566 -22.05 -6.49 -26.66
C TYR A 566 -23.46 -6.76 -26.14
N LYS A 567 -23.84 -6.16 -25.00
CA LYS A 567 -25.17 -6.36 -24.39
C LYS A 567 -26.23 -5.55 -25.14
N ASP A 568 -25.97 -4.25 -25.31
CA ASP A 568 -26.96 -3.30 -25.82
C ASP A 568 -27.05 -3.33 -27.36
N LEU A 569 -25.92 -3.29 -28.06
CA LEU A 569 -25.86 -3.24 -29.53
C LEU A 569 -25.77 -4.62 -30.19
N GLY A 570 -25.39 -5.66 -29.44
CA GLY A 570 -25.44 -7.05 -29.92
C GLY A 570 -24.30 -7.49 -30.82
N PHE A 571 -23.16 -6.81 -30.84
CA PHE A 571 -21.97 -7.29 -31.55
C PHE A 571 -21.49 -8.62 -30.97
N LYS A 572 -20.92 -9.48 -31.81
CA LYS A 572 -20.19 -10.65 -31.29
C LYS A 572 -18.92 -10.20 -30.57
N ILE A 573 -18.65 -10.87 -29.46
CA ILE A 573 -17.46 -10.64 -28.65
C ILE A 573 -16.30 -11.43 -29.27
N PRO A 574 -15.19 -10.80 -29.70
CA PRO A 574 -14.01 -11.53 -30.16
C PRO A 574 -13.48 -12.46 -29.07
N GLN A 575 -12.95 -13.64 -29.45
CA GLN A 575 -12.49 -14.65 -28.49
C GLN A 575 -11.45 -14.09 -27.50
N VAL A 576 -10.52 -13.28 -27.99
CA VAL A 576 -9.50 -12.60 -27.17
C VAL A 576 -10.14 -11.73 -26.09
N VAL A 577 -11.21 -10.98 -26.42
CA VAL A 577 -11.92 -10.16 -25.44
C VAL A 577 -12.61 -11.03 -24.39
N GLN A 578 -13.22 -12.15 -24.80
CA GLN A 578 -13.85 -13.10 -23.87
C GLN A 578 -12.81 -13.72 -22.91
N GLU A 579 -11.68 -14.18 -23.44
CA GLU A 579 -10.61 -14.81 -22.65
C GLU A 579 -10.05 -13.86 -21.59
N ILE A 580 -9.77 -12.62 -21.97
CA ILE A 580 -9.24 -11.61 -21.06
C ILE A 580 -10.30 -11.22 -20.02
N SER A 581 -11.55 -11.03 -20.47
CA SER A 581 -12.66 -10.61 -19.59
C SER A 581 -13.06 -11.68 -18.55
N LYS A 582 -12.77 -12.97 -18.78
CA LYS A 582 -13.00 -14.04 -17.79
C LYS A 582 -12.25 -13.85 -16.48
N THR A 583 -11.08 -13.21 -16.53
CA THR A 583 -10.20 -13.06 -15.35
C THR A 583 -9.96 -11.60 -14.95
N ALA A 584 -10.22 -10.66 -15.86
CA ALA A 584 -10.08 -9.24 -15.63
C ALA A 584 -11.31 -8.65 -14.90
N LYS A 585 -11.07 -7.94 -13.81
CA LYS A 585 -12.08 -7.13 -13.09
C LYS A 585 -12.01 -5.64 -13.40
N ALA A 586 -11.04 -5.20 -14.23
CA ALA A 586 -10.84 -3.80 -14.59
C ALA A 586 -11.52 -3.48 -15.93
N ASN A 587 -11.89 -2.21 -16.15
CA ASN A 587 -12.48 -1.72 -17.41
C ASN A 587 -11.58 -1.97 -18.62
N TRP A 588 -10.26 -1.84 -18.44
CA TRP A 588 -9.25 -2.06 -19.49
C TRP A 588 -8.19 -3.05 -19.02
N SER A 589 -7.80 -3.94 -19.92
CA SER A 589 -6.74 -4.92 -19.68
C SER A 589 -5.68 -4.83 -20.76
N ASN A 590 -4.42 -4.83 -20.36
CA ASN A 590 -3.31 -4.79 -21.31
C ASN A 590 -3.37 -6.01 -22.23
N LEU A 591 -3.25 -5.75 -23.53
CA LEU A 591 -3.24 -6.73 -24.58
C LEU A 591 -1.80 -6.86 -25.09
N SER A 592 -1.18 -8.01 -24.86
CA SER A 592 0.16 -8.29 -25.38
C SER A 592 0.15 -8.35 -26.91
N LEU A 593 1.31 -8.20 -27.55
CA LEU A 593 1.41 -8.26 -29.01
C LEU A 593 0.95 -9.62 -29.57
N GLU A 594 1.22 -10.70 -28.84
CA GLU A 594 0.78 -12.05 -29.21
C GLU A 594 -0.75 -12.15 -29.21
N LYS A 595 -1.40 -11.62 -28.15
CA LYS A 595 -2.87 -11.62 -28.07
C LYS A 595 -3.52 -10.61 -29.01
N LEU A 596 -2.82 -9.54 -29.37
CA LEU A 596 -3.25 -8.61 -30.42
C LEU A 596 -3.24 -9.29 -31.80
N ALA A 597 -2.29 -10.18 -32.08
CA ALA A 597 -2.25 -10.95 -33.33
C ALA A 597 -3.43 -11.92 -33.46
N GLU A 598 -3.96 -12.40 -32.34
CA GLU A 598 -5.15 -13.26 -32.28
C GLU A 598 -6.47 -12.47 -32.32
N LEU A 599 -6.43 -11.12 -32.34
CA LEU A 599 -7.63 -10.30 -32.28
C LEU A 599 -8.44 -10.37 -33.58
N ASP A 600 -9.46 -11.22 -33.58
CA ASP A 600 -10.42 -11.37 -34.68
C ASP A 600 -11.61 -10.40 -34.52
N ALA A 601 -11.35 -9.12 -34.78
CA ALA A 601 -12.36 -8.06 -34.74
C ALA A 601 -12.68 -7.55 -36.16
N ASP A 602 -13.96 -7.55 -36.56
CA ASP A 602 -14.43 -6.92 -37.81
C ASP A 602 -14.50 -5.39 -37.71
N TYR A 603 -14.71 -4.87 -36.49
CA TYR A 603 -14.73 -3.44 -36.19
C TYR A 603 -13.86 -3.13 -34.97
N ILE A 604 -13.04 -2.07 -35.09
CA ILE A 604 -12.28 -1.54 -33.96
C ILE A 604 -12.73 -0.12 -33.66
N PHE A 605 -13.03 0.13 -32.39
CA PHE A 605 -13.27 1.47 -31.86
C PHE A 605 -12.13 1.83 -30.92
N ILE A 606 -11.29 2.79 -31.32
CA ILE A 606 -10.19 3.24 -30.46
C ILE A 606 -10.68 4.36 -29.56
N VAL A 607 -10.58 4.13 -28.25
CA VAL A 607 -10.94 5.10 -27.22
C VAL A 607 -9.72 5.93 -26.82
N ASN A 608 -9.94 7.20 -26.49
CA ASN A 608 -8.92 8.14 -26.04
C ASN A 608 -7.77 8.39 -27.03
N SER A 609 -8.10 8.60 -28.31
CA SER A 609 -7.13 8.68 -29.41
C SER A 609 -6.30 9.97 -29.50
N LYS A 610 -6.66 11.04 -28.79
CA LYS A 610 -6.12 12.39 -29.04
C LYS A 610 -4.88 12.65 -28.17
N ASN A 611 -3.75 12.92 -28.81
CA ASN A 611 -2.40 13.15 -28.23
C ASN A 611 -1.61 11.91 -27.81
N VAL A 612 -2.02 10.72 -28.24
CA VAL A 612 -1.20 9.50 -28.12
C VAL A 612 -0.54 9.24 -29.47
N SER A 613 0.78 9.02 -29.50
CA SER A 613 1.46 8.56 -30.70
C SER A 613 1.07 7.11 -30.97
N LYS A 614 0.12 6.91 -31.89
CA LYS A 614 -0.26 5.57 -32.37
C LYS A 614 0.67 5.08 -33.49
N GLU A 615 1.62 5.91 -33.89
CA GLU A 615 2.42 5.71 -35.10
C GLU A 615 3.21 4.41 -35.06
N ASP A 616 3.71 4.03 -33.88
CA ASP A 616 4.50 2.81 -33.72
C ASP A 616 3.62 1.56 -33.77
N ILE A 617 2.44 1.58 -33.14
CA ILE A 617 1.50 0.43 -33.14
C ILE A 617 0.83 0.28 -34.51
N VAL A 618 0.46 1.38 -35.17
CA VAL A 618 -0.19 1.33 -36.50
C VAL A 618 0.80 0.87 -37.59
N LYS A 619 2.11 1.09 -37.40
CA LYS A 619 3.16 0.56 -38.28
C LYS A 619 3.51 -0.90 -38.00
N ASP A 620 3.05 -1.46 -36.88
CA ASP A 620 3.35 -2.84 -36.52
C ASP A 620 2.66 -3.82 -37.48
N PRO A 621 3.38 -4.81 -38.06
CA PRO A 621 2.79 -5.82 -38.93
C PRO A 621 1.63 -6.60 -38.29
N VAL A 622 1.64 -6.77 -36.97
CA VAL A 622 0.58 -7.44 -36.22
C VAL A 622 -0.72 -6.63 -36.30
N TRP A 623 -0.65 -5.31 -36.16
CA TRP A 623 -1.81 -4.43 -36.26
C TRP A 623 -2.42 -4.48 -37.66
N ALA A 624 -1.59 -4.43 -38.70
CA ALA A 624 -2.03 -4.56 -40.10
C ALA A 624 -2.67 -5.93 -40.41
N GLY A 625 -2.42 -6.95 -39.59
CA GLY A 625 -2.98 -8.28 -39.71
C GLY A 625 -4.46 -8.39 -39.33
N ILE A 626 -4.98 -7.47 -38.51
CA ILE A 626 -6.31 -7.53 -37.93
C ILE A 626 -7.40 -7.28 -39.00
N PRO A 627 -8.51 -8.06 -39.05
CA PRO A 627 -9.55 -7.91 -40.08
C PRO A 627 -10.10 -6.49 -40.19
N ALA A 628 -10.46 -5.85 -39.07
CA ALA A 628 -10.92 -4.47 -39.04
C ALA A 628 -9.93 -3.49 -39.67
N VAL A 629 -8.62 -3.70 -39.47
CA VAL A 629 -7.58 -2.82 -40.01
C VAL A 629 -7.44 -3.02 -41.52
N LYS A 630 -7.45 -4.28 -41.99
CA LYS A 630 -7.40 -4.62 -43.42
C LYS A 630 -8.56 -4.04 -44.21
N GLU A 631 -9.75 -4.01 -43.61
CA GLU A 631 -10.97 -3.52 -44.25
C GLU A 631 -11.24 -2.03 -43.97
N GLY A 632 -10.33 -1.33 -43.29
CA GLY A 632 -10.47 0.11 -43.00
C GLY A 632 -11.58 0.46 -42.00
N ARG A 633 -12.00 -0.49 -41.16
CA ARG A 633 -13.10 -0.37 -40.18
C ARG A 633 -12.57 -0.06 -38.78
N VAL A 634 -11.70 0.94 -38.70
CA VAL A 634 -11.13 1.45 -37.45
C VAL A 634 -11.63 2.87 -37.22
N TYR A 635 -12.30 3.10 -36.09
CA TYR A 635 -12.91 4.39 -35.77
C TYR A 635 -12.30 4.96 -34.51
N ASP A 636 -11.86 6.22 -34.59
CA ASP A 636 -11.10 6.89 -33.53
C ASP A 636 -11.95 7.90 -32.77
N PHE A 637 -11.98 7.77 -31.44
CA PHE A 637 -12.64 8.72 -30.55
C PHE A 637 -11.63 9.32 -29.57
N GLY A 638 -11.49 10.65 -29.62
CA GLY A 638 -10.54 11.39 -28.80
C GLY A 638 -10.93 11.47 -27.33
N LYS A 639 -10.05 12.05 -26.50
CA LYS A 639 -10.28 12.25 -25.05
C LYS A 639 -11.55 13.04 -24.70
N ASP A 640 -12.05 13.83 -25.64
CA ASP A 640 -13.23 14.69 -25.46
C ASP A 640 -14.54 13.90 -25.69
N SER A 641 -14.47 12.64 -26.15
CA SER A 641 -15.62 11.78 -26.37
C SER A 641 -16.10 11.09 -25.08
N SER A 642 -17.29 10.49 -25.15
CA SER A 642 -17.85 9.72 -24.05
C SER A 642 -17.24 8.33 -23.85
N TRP A 643 -16.39 7.84 -24.76
CA TRP A 643 -15.99 6.43 -24.83
C TRP A 643 -15.08 5.94 -23.69
N LEU A 644 -14.63 6.84 -22.81
CA LEU A 644 -13.90 6.52 -21.58
C LEU A 644 -14.81 6.41 -20.34
N TYR A 645 -16.05 6.83 -20.48
CA TYR A 645 -16.99 7.01 -19.38
C TYR A 645 -18.18 6.06 -19.55
N THR A 646 -18.98 5.94 -18.50
CA THR A 646 -20.24 5.19 -18.53
C THR A 646 -21.32 6.06 -17.91
N GLY A 647 -22.56 5.85 -18.37
CA GLY A 647 -23.71 6.66 -17.97
C GLY A 647 -24.70 6.80 -19.11
N THR A 648 -25.88 7.33 -18.80
CA THR A 648 -26.97 7.42 -19.77
C THR A 648 -26.58 8.28 -20.98
N ILE A 649 -25.90 9.41 -20.76
CA ILE A 649 -25.50 10.33 -21.81
C ILE A 649 -24.30 9.76 -22.57
N ALA A 650 -23.28 9.30 -21.83
CA ALA A 650 -22.09 8.71 -22.43
C ALA A 650 -22.43 7.56 -23.38
N ASN A 651 -23.19 6.59 -22.89
CA ASN A 651 -23.58 5.40 -23.64
C ASN A 651 -24.51 5.76 -24.80
N SER A 652 -25.41 6.73 -24.63
CA SER A 652 -26.27 7.21 -25.72
C SER A 652 -25.47 7.81 -26.88
N GLN A 653 -24.39 8.54 -26.60
CA GLN A 653 -23.51 9.09 -27.64
C GLN A 653 -22.70 7.97 -28.33
N MET A 654 -22.29 6.94 -27.58
CA MET A 654 -21.59 5.79 -28.15
C MET A 654 -22.48 5.03 -29.14
N ILE A 655 -23.77 4.86 -28.82
CA ILE A 655 -24.75 4.29 -29.76
C ILE A 655 -24.82 5.11 -31.06
N ASP A 656 -24.89 6.45 -30.95
CA ASP A 656 -24.93 7.33 -32.13
C ASP A 656 -23.65 7.22 -32.96
N ASP A 657 -22.50 7.21 -32.30
CA ASP A 657 -21.19 7.06 -32.94
C ASP A 657 -21.06 5.73 -33.67
N VAL A 658 -21.51 4.62 -33.07
CA VAL A 658 -21.50 3.31 -33.71
C VAL A 658 -22.43 3.31 -34.92
N LEU A 659 -23.67 3.76 -34.78
CA LEU A 659 -24.62 3.82 -35.88
C LEU A 659 -24.09 4.66 -37.04
N LYS A 660 -23.56 5.85 -36.73
CA LYS A 660 -23.01 6.78 -37.72
C LYS A 660 -21.85 6.20 -38.51
N ASN A 661 -21.00 5.39 -37.89
CA ASN A 661 -19.80 4.88 -38.54
C ASN A 661 -20.01 3.52 -39.19
N VAL A 662 -20.84 2.67 -38.61
CA VAL A 662 -21.02 1.28 -39.04
C VAL A 662 -22.15 1.11 -40.06
N THR A 663 -23.15 1.99 -40.08
CA THR A 663 -24.31 1.89 -41.02
C THR A 663 -24.17 2.77 -42.27
N LYS A 664 -22.93 3.12 -42.65
CA LYS A 664 -22.64 3.92 -43.86
C LYS A 664 -22.76 3.12 -45.14
#